data_AF-A0A1L8I050-F1
#
_entry.id   AF-A0A1L8I050-F1
#
_cell.length_a   1.000
_cell.length_b   1.000
_cell.length_c   1.000
_cell.angle_alpha   90.00
_cell.angle_beta   90.00
_cell.angle_gamma   90.00
#
_symmetry.space_group_name_H-M   'P 1'
#
loop_
_entity.id
_entity.type
_entity.pdbx_description
1 polymer ?
#
loop_
_entity_poly.entity_id
_entity_poly.type
_entity_poly.pdbx_seq_one_letter_code
_entity_poly.pdbx_strand_id
1 'polypeptide(L)'
;MSSPAYFIAIDDFPVLPKLPDRVYEKIEKGTILIKADTPPSTLVRADPSLSPPPLWVKVQETQRIVSVDRQFVADLRSKVAMLLLAVTDTEERFAFYKDRRRLQEVTELKEGDHVRVQVTSSSGRRERGVLRYKGPVCQKQGLLFGVQLVGSAVGKGFTDGSFHGQTFFHCEENCGVFVPGSRLDWDYNETQTRRGGRLEETSSGRREEPMKGPRNILEQRQKTVNFLSRGIRQQSPQRAAEKGTDHLPTTEERNIKTRVPEEHSLPANEEAPQPLTTSLEGLQINANFHSATEDSLQLPSLYCPPKNGIPSSLLPETERKKVELELNSMVEVKDPPIYGVIRWIGQIPDSSEPIAGLEMEVEMPSAGTDGLYRGNRYFHCGPNKALFVKLKNCRPDSRFYSIYGPTNQIQRCNSIAFKDYTSKCIEENTPPAMGSEATERLIGWKKGIQGHCNSCYLDATLFCMFACSSVLDTMLLRPPDKNDSDSYTETRDLLRTEIVNPLRKNGYVCATKVMALRKILEAAGKSTGFTSEEKDPEEFLNQLFQVLRVEPLFYIRKCEKKPQGCIFYQIFMEKRQSVDIPSVQQLLEGSMVTGDLKFTEAPSCLILQMPRNGKNFKMFPTIIPTLELDITDLLEDTPRQCSICQSLAVVECQKCYEDAGISPGHIKQFCEICNKQVHLHRQRSGHRPRGLSVPRDLNEQAVLQRQCMQLYAVLCIETSHYVAFIRHSFHHSTQWAFFDSMADREGGENGFNIPRVTPCPELAEYLKMTPEELQQEDPKTMPTYARRLLCDAYMCLYYSPDLSLYK
;
A
#
# COMPACT_ATOMS: atom_id res chain seq x y z
N MET A 1 30.61 -32.95 -4.27
CA MET A 1 30.42 -31.84 -3.31
C MET A 1 29.36 -32.26 -2.30
N SER A 2 29.50 -31.88 -1.03
CA SER A 2 28.39 -32.01 -0.05
C SER A 2 27.21 -31.17 -0.53
N SER A 3 25.98 -31.65 -0.33
CA SER A 3 24.81 -30.77 -0.45
C SER A 3 24.92 -29.63 0.57
N PRO A 4 24.48 -28.40 0.24
CA PRO A 4 24.41 -27.32 1.23
C PRO A 4 23.48 -27.72 2.37
N ALA A 5 23.93 -27.47 3.61
CA ALA A 5 23.09 -27.63 4.79
C ALA A 5 22.23 -26.37 4.95
N TYR A 6 20.91 -26.58 5.01
CA TYR A 6 19.93 -25.52 5.17
C TYR A 6 19.39 -25.53 6.60
N PHE A 7 19.04 -24.37 7.11
CA PHE A 7 18.36 -24.18 8.39
C PHE A 7 17.19 -23.19 8.21
N ILE A 8 16.27 -23.19 9.16
CA ILE A 8 15.23 -22.17 9.31
C ILE A 8 15.35 -21.51 10.68
N ALA A 9 15.19 -20.19 10.73
CA ALA A 9 15.05 -19.46 12.00
C ALA A 9 13.74 -19.89 12.69
N ILE A 10 13.82 -20.36 13.94
CA ILE A 10 12.64 -20.84 14.70
C ILE A 10 12.08 -19.82 15.69
N ASP A 11 12.81 -18.73 15.91
CA ASP A 11 12.39 -17.55 16.65
C ASP A 11 13.01 -16.29 16.02
N ASP A 12 12.56 -15.13 16.46
CA ASP A 12 13.13 -13.83 16.12
C ASP A 12 14.40 -13.57 16.93
N PHE A 13 15.51 -13.16 16.30
CA PHE A 13 16.75 -12.84 17.05
C PHE A 13 17.57 -11.71 16.41
N PRO A 14 18.25 -10.87 17.22
CA PRO A 14 19.11 -9.80 16.73
C PRO A 14 20.47 -10.35 16.26
N VAL A 15 20.97 -9.83 15.14
CA VAL A 15 22.35 -10.03 14.70
C VAL A 15 23.22 -8.96 15.37
N LEU A 16 24.17 -9.38 16.22
CA LEU A 16 25.11 -8.48 16.88
C LEU A 16 26.09 -7.86 15.85
N PRO A 17 26.11 -6.53 15.66
CA PRO A 17 27.11 -5.88 14.82
C PRO A 17 28.50 -5.94 15.49
N LYS A 18 29.55 -6.25 14.73
CA LYS A 18 30.95 -6.18 15.20
C LYS A 18 31.60 -4.79 15.03
N LEU A 19 30.82 -3.74 14.81
CA LEU A 19 31.28 -2.36 14.63
C LEU A 19 30.40 -1.39 15.42
N PRO A 20 30.93 -0.26 15.92
CA PRO A 20 30.26 0.53 16.97
C PRO A 20 29.01 1.32 16.55
N ASP A 21 28.66 1.32 15.26
CA ASP A 21 27.99 2.47 14.65
C ASP A 21 26.89 2.11 13.63
N ARG A 22 26.20 0.96 13.80
CA ARG A 22 25.05 0.57 12.95
C ARG A 22 23.93 -0.18 13.69
N VAL A 23 22.72 0.04 13.18
CA VAL A 23 21.43 -0.55 13.57
C VAL A 23 21.50 -2.08 13.68
N TYR A 24 20.81 -2.64 14.68
CA TYR A 24 20.61 -4.09 14.84
C TYR A 24 19.77 -4.64 13.67
N GLU A 25 20.36 -5.52 12.86
CA GLU A 25 19.62 -6.29 11.86
C GLU A 25 18.93 -7.47 12.58
N LYS A 26 17.60 -7.51 12.55
CA LYS A 26 16.81 -8.60 13.13
C LYS A 26 16.63 -9.70 12.09
N ILE A 27 16.96 -10.94 12.45
CA ILE A 27 16.54 -12.11 11.67
C ILE A 27 15.16 -12.54 12.16
N GLU A 28 14.23 -12.67 11.24
CA GLU A 28 12.86 -13.07 11.52
C GLU A 28 12.72 -14.59 11.57
N LYS A 29 11.81 -15.05 12.43
CA LYS A 29 11.32 -16.41 12.45
C LYS A 29 10.78 -16.80 11.06
N GLY A 30 11.31 -17.87 10.49
CA GLY A 30 10.99 -18.32 9.13
C GLY A 30 12.03 -17.97 8.06
N THR A 31 12.99 -17.09 8.34
CA THR A 31 14.14 -16.84 7.44
C THR A 31 14.90 -18.14 7.13
N ILE A 32 15.28 -18.35 5.86
CA ILE A 32 16.08 -19.51 5.45
C ILE A 32 17.56 -19.15 5.51
N LEU A 33 18.34 -20.04 6.10
CA LEU A 33 19.76 -19.87 6.38
C LEU A 33 20.54 -21.00 5.73
N ILE A 34 21.64 -20.70 5.05
CA ILE A 34 22.49 -21.68 4.36
C ILE A 34 23.83 -21.74 5.07
N LYS A 35 24.35 -22.93 5.41
CA LYS A 35 25.68 -23.06 6.03
C LYS A 35 26.76 -22.35 5.20
N ALA A 36 27.55 -21.49 5.85
CA ALA A 36 28.72 -20.87 5.24
C ALA A 36 29.97 -21.72 5.57
N ASP A 37 30.76 -22.07 4.56
CA ASP A 37 31.97 -22.89 4.74
C ASP A 37 33.20 -22.06 5.19
N THR A 38 33.15 -20.73 5.06
CA THR A 38 34.19 -19.81 5.52
C THR A 38 33.59 -18.60 6.26
N PRO A 39 34.13 -18.21 7.44
CA PRO A 39 33.79 -16.94 8.06
C PRO A 39 34.39 -15.78 7.24
N PRO A 40 33.78 -14.58 7.25
CA PRO A 40 34.33 -13.39 6.60
C PRO A 40 35.76 -13.10 7.08
N SER A 41 36.66 -12.82 6.12
CA SER A 41 38.09 -12.57 6.35
C SER A 41 38.40 -11.33 7.20
N THR A 42 37.39 -10.51 7.48
CA THR A 42 37.45 -9.29 8.30
C THR A 42 37.13 -9.51 9.79
N LEU A 43 36.80 -10.74 10.21
CA LEU A 43 36.40 -11.02 11.58
C LEU A 43 37.50 -11.71 12.39
N VAL A 44 37.79 -11.15 13.57
CA VAL A 44 38.66 -11.74 14.60
C VAL A 44 38.32 -13.23 14.78
N ARG A 45 39.36 -14.08 14.80
CA ARG A 45 39.24 -15.53 15.07
C ARG A 45 38.29 -15.76 16.23
N ALA A 46 37.33 -16.66 16.05
CA ALA A 46 36.45 -17.08 17.13
C ALA A 46 37.29 -17.57 18.33
N ASP A 47 36.91 -17.17 19.54
CA ASP A 47 37.57 -17.61 20.76
C ASP A 47 37.47 -19.15 20.83
N PRO A 48 38.62 -19.88 20.85
CA PRO A 48 38.61 -21.35 20.88
C PRO A 48 38.08 -21.94 22.20
N SER A 49 37.77 -21.11 23.21
CA SER A 49 37.11 -21.55 24.45
C SER A 49 35.60 -21.72 24.33
N LEU A 50 34.95 -21.19 23.28
CA LEU A 50 33.51 -21.32 23.08
C LEU A 50 33.12 -22.72 22.56
N SER A 51 32.56 -23.53 23.44
CA SER A 51 32.01 -24.85 23.14
C SER A 51 30.49 -24.86 23.33
N PRO A 52 29.67 -25.13 22.28
CA PRO A 52 30.06 -25.42 20.91
C PRO A 52 30.48 -24.17 20.10
N PRO A 53 31.24 -24.32 19.01
CA PRO A 53 31.63 -23.20 18.15
C PRO A 53 30.43 -22.56 17.43
N PRO A 54 30.48 -21.24 17.15
CA PRO A 54 29.39 -20.51 16.50
C PRO A 54 29.05 -21.07 15.11
N LEU A 55 27.75 -21.16 14.82
CA LEU A 55 27.28 -21.61 13.50
C LEU A 55 27.28 -20.42 12.54
N TRP A 56 28.16 -20.47 11.52
CA TRP A 56 28.18 -19.47 10.45
C TRP A 56 27.18 -19.84 9.37
N VAL A 57 26.26 -18.93 9.08
CA VAL A 57 25.23 -19.07 8.05
C VAL A 57 25.17 -17.85 7.15
N LYS A 58 24.85 -18.07 5.89
CA LYS A 58 24.45 -17.08 4.92
C LYS A 58 22.92 -16.94 4.95
N VAL A 59 22.42 -15.75 5.22
CA VAL A 59 20.99 -15.42 5.14
C VAL A 59 20.56 -15.47 3.68
N GLN A 60 19.48 -16.17 3.35
CA GLN A 60 19.05 -16.34 1.95
C GLN A 60 18.56 -15.02 1.34
N GLU A 61 17.83 -14.20 2.10
CA GLU A 61 17.21 -12.97 1.62
C GLU A 61 18.26 -11.86 1.44
N THR A 62 19.14 -11.64 2.41
CA THR A 62 20.15 -10.54 2.38
C THR A 62 21.51 -10.98 1.82
N GLN A 63 21.73 -12.28 1.61
CA GLN A 63 23.00 -12.91 1.22
C GLN A 63 24.18 -12.64 2.18
N ARG A 64 23.95 -12.04 3.36
CA ARG A 64 24.96 -11.74 4.39
C ARG A 64 25.37 -12.99 5.16
N ILE A 65 26.64 -13.07 5.56
CA ILE A 65 27.14 -14.14 6.44
C ILE A 65 27.13 -13.63 7.88
N VAL A 66 26.45 -14.37 8.76
CA VAL A 66 26.24 -14.06 10.18
C VAL A 66 26.60 -15.27 11.05
N SER A 67 26.91 -15.00 12.31
CA SER A 67 27.05 -16.03 13.35
C SER A 67 25.72 -16.17 14.07
N VAL A 68 25.16 -17.37 14.13
CA VAL A 68 23.91 -17.67 14.85
C VAL A 68 24.14 -18.71 15.94
N ASP A 69 23.36 -18.60 17.02
CA ASP A 69 23.27 -19.67 18.00
C ASP A 69 22.36 -20.78 17.45
N ARG A 70 22.76 -22.03 17.70
CA ARG A 70 22.00 -23.23 17.32
C ARG A 70 20.62 -23.28 17.99
N GLN A 71 20.42 -22.61 19.12
CA GLN A 71 19.10 -22.59 19.79
C GLN A 71 18.01 -21.85 18.99
N PHE A 72 18.38 -20.92 18.09
CA PHE A 72 17.43 -20.13 17.30
C PHE A 72 17.19 -20.68 15.89
N VAL A 73 17.79 -21.83 15.53
CA VAL A 73 17.68 -22.41 14.19
C VAL A 73 17.39 -23.91 14.23
N ALA A 74 16.70 -24.42 13.20
CA ALA A 74 16.44 -25.85 13.04
C ALA A 74 16.92 -26.37 11.68
N ASP A 75 17.53 -27.56 11.67
CA ASP A 75 18.02 -28.23 10.47
C ASP A 75 16.89 -28.53 9.46
N LEU A 76 17.15 -28.25 8.18
CA LEU A 76 16.27 -28.58 7.07
C LEU A 76 16.90 -29.66 6.18
N ARG A 77 16.15 -30.73 5.92
CA ARG A 77 16.46 -31.68 4.84
C ARG A 77 16.32 -30.96 3.49
N SER A 78 17.21 -31.22 2.53
CA SER A 78 17.26 -30.48 1.27
C SER A 78 15.93 -30.46 0.49
N LYS A 79 15.15 -31.56 0.51
CA LYS A 79 13.80 -31.60 -0.11
C LYS A 79 12.83 -30.60 0.53
N VAL A 80 12.86 -30.47 1.86
CA VAL A 80 12.01 -29.53 2.61
C VAL A 80 12.50 -28.10 2.41
N ALA A 81 13.82 -27.87 2.40
CA ALA A 81 14.40 -26.57 2.09
C ALA A 81 13.94 -26.05 0.71
N MET A 82 13.96 -26.90 -0.33
CA MET A 82 13.46 -26.52 -1.66
C MET A 82 11.97 -26.13 -1.67
N LEU A 83 11.12 -26.80 -0.89
CA LEU A 83 9.70 -26.43 -0.76
C LEU A 83 9.51 -25.09 -0.06
N LEU A 84 10.32 -24.81 0.98
CA LEU A 84 10.22 -23.60 1.78
C LEU A 84 10.84 -22.37 1.08
N LEU A 85 11.89 -22.57 0.27
CA LEU A 85 12.52 -21.52 -0.54
C LEU A 85 11.57 -20.88 -1.56
N ALA A 86 10.52 -21.58 -1.97
CA ALA A 86 9.49 -21.05 -2.86
C ALA A 86 8.45 -20.16 -2.14
N VAL A 87 8.37 -20.23 -0.82
CA VAL A 87 7.47 -19.40 -0.02
C VAL A 87 8.18 -18.08 0.29
N THR A 88 7.70 -16.97 -0.27
CA THR A 88 8.36 -15.66 -0.15
C THR A 88 8.15 -15.01 1.22
N ASP A 89 6.97 -15.21 1.82
CA ASP A 89 6.59 -14.66 3.13
C ASP A 89 7.16 -15.50 4.29
N THR A 90 7.78 -14.85 5.28
CA THR A 90 8.48 -15.51 6.40
C THR A 90 7.51 -16.22 7.36
N GLU A 91 6.33 -15.64 7.60
CA GLU A 91 5.31 -16.23 8.48
C GLU A 91 4.57 -17.40 7.80
N GLU A 92 4.16 -17.25 6.53
CA GLU A 92 3.60 -18.33 5.69
C GLU A 92 4.58 -19.52 5.63
N ARG A 93 5.87 -19.23 5.41
CA ARG A 93 6.94 -20.24 5.36
C ARG A 93 7.11 -20.95 6.69
N PHE A 94 7.10 -20.23 7.81
CA PHE A 94 7.24 -20.83 9.14
C PHE A 94 6.00 -21.64 9.55
N ALA A 95 4.79 -21.14 9.24
CA ALA A 95 3.55 -21.86 9.47
C ALA A 95 3.51 -23.18 8.68
N PHE A 96 3.89 -23.14 7.40
CA PHE A 96 4.02 -24.34 6.57
C PHE A 96 5.13 -25.28 7.08
N TYR A 97 6.26 -24.77 7.55
CA TYR A 97 7.31 -25.56 8.20
C TYR A 97 6.81 -26.31 9.45
N LYS A 98 5.98 -25.66 10.27
CA LYS A 98 5.37 -26.27 11.46
C LYS A 98 4.35 -27.36 11.13
N ASP A 99 3.59 -27.22 10.04
CA ASP A 99 2.66 -28.26 9.58
C ASP A 99 3.40 -29.42 8.89
N ARG A 100 3.93 -30.33 9.72
CA ARG A 100 4.63 -31.54 9.27
C ARG A 100 3.78 -32.43 8.36
N ARG A 101 2.47 -32.46 8.56
CA ARG A 101 1.54 -33.29 7.77
C ARG A 101 1.42 -32.72 6.36
N ARG A 102 1.07 -31.43 6.22
CA ARG A 102 0.96 -30.77 4.92
C ARG A 102 2.29 -30.75 4.17
N LEU A 103 3.41 -30.55 4.87
CA LEU A 103 4.74 -30.69 4.26
C LEU A 103 4.98 -32.08 3.66
N GLN A 104 4.57 -33.15 4.35
CA GLN A 104 4.71 -34.51 3.84
C GLN A 104 3.78 -34.76 2.65
N GLU A 105 2.48 -34.43 2.76
CA GLU A 105 1.49 -34.55 1.68
C GLU A 105 1.99 -33.85 0.40
N VAL A 106 2.40 -32.59 0.50
CA VAL A 106 2.93 -31.78 -0.61
C VAL A 106 4.27 -32.32 -1.15
N THR A 107 5.10 -32.92 -0.30
CA THR A 107 6.31 -33.63 -0.73
C THR A 107 5.98 -34.86 -1.57
N GLU A 108 4.87 -35.54 -1.30
CA GLU A 108 4.45 -36.80 -1.95
C GLU A 108 3.62 -36.60 -3.23
N LEU A 109 2.97 -35.43 -3.42
CA LEU A 109 2.21 -35.06 -4.63
C LEU A 109 2.93 -35.37 -5.95
N LYS A 110 2.20 -35.83 -6.96
CA LYS A 110 2.68 -36.17 -8.30
C LYS A 110 1.84 -35.51 -9.39
N GLU A 111 2.43 -35.39 -10.58
CA GLU A 111 1.71 -34.93 -11.76
C GLU A 111 0.53 -35.86 -12.06
N GLY A 112 -0.64 -35.26 -12.30
CA GLY A 112 -1.92 -35.95 -12.41
C GLY A 112 -2.73 -36.05 -11.11
N ASP A 113 -2.19 -35.67 -9.94
CA ASP A 113 -2.95 -35.62 -8.70
C ASP A 113 -3.93 -34.45 -8.67
N HIS A 114 -5.11 -34.66 -8.09
CA HIS A 114 -6.10 -33.62 -7.82
C HIS A 114 -5.74 -32.86 -6.53
N VAL A 115 -5.77 -31.53 -6.61
CA VAL A 115 -5.32 -30.63 -5.54
C VAL A 115 -6.27 -29.46 -5.34
N ARG A 116 -6.27 -28.93 -4.10
CA ARG A 116 -6.93 -27.68 -3.74
C ARG A 116 -5.87 -26.58 -3.64
N VAL A 117 -5.89 -25.65 -4.60
CA VAL A 117 -4.90 -24.58 -4.78
C VAL A 117 -5.45 -23.22 -4.36
N GLN A 118 -4.72 -22.53 -3.48
CA GLN A 118 -4.97 -21.11 -3.20
C GLN A 118 -4.31 -20.25 -4.29
N VAL A 119 -5.13 -19.76 -5.22
CA VAL A 119 -4.68 -18.97 -6.38
C VAL A 119 -4.15 -17.60 -5.94
N THR A 120 -4.86 -16.91 -5.04
CA THR A 120 -4.45 -15.61 -4.47
C THR A 120 -4.41 -15.67 -2.95
N SER A 121 -3.42 -15.03 -2.32
CA SER A 121 -3.28 -15.01 -0.85
C SER A 121 -4.49 -14.37 -0.17
N SER A 122 -5.01 -13.28 -0.74
CA SER A 122 -6.10 -12.46 -0.19
C SER A 122 -7.47 -13.13 -0.17
N SER A 123 -7.71 -14.16 -0.99
CA SER A 123 -9.05 -14.76 -1.08
C SER A 123 -9.36 -15.77 0.03
N GLY A 124 -8.34 -16.39 0.63
CA GLY A 124 -8.47 -17.55 1.53
C GLY A 124 -9.13 -18.80 0.90
N ARG A 125 -9.66 -18.70 -0.32
CA ARG A 125 -10.40 -19.77 -1.02
C ARG A 125 -9.42 -20.66 -1.77
N ARG A 126 -9.58 -21.97 -1.62
CA ARG A 126 -8.81 -22.97 -2.37
C ARG A 126 -9.67 -23.54 -3.48
N GLU A 127 -9.29 -23.25 -4.71
CA GLU A 127 -9.95 -23.71 -5.93
C GLU A 127 -9.51 -25.13 -6.30
N ARG A 128 -10.27 -25.83 -7.13
CA ARG A 128 -9.89 -27.17 -7.63
C ARG A 128 -8.93 -27.08 -8.81
N GLY A 129 -7.93 -27.95 -8.82
CA GLY A 129 -7.01 -28.11 -9.94
C GLY A 129 -6.40 -29.50 -10.02
N VAL A 130 -5.70 -29.75 -11.11
CA VAL A 130 -4.87 -30.94 -11.34
C VAL A 130 -3.41 -30.50 -11.37
N LEU A 131 -2.55 -31.15 -10.59
CA LEU A 131 -1.12 -30.89 -10.63
C LEU A 131 -0.57 -31.34 -11.99
N ARG A 132 0.10 -30.43 -12.71
CA ARG A 132 0.67 -30.66 -14.04
C ARG A 132 2.18 -30.56 -14.12
N TYR A 133 2.80 -29.85 -13.18
CA TYR A 133 4.25 -29.72 -13.10
C TYR A 133 4.70 -29.65 -11.64
N LYS A 134 5.78 -30.35 -11.29
CA LYS A 134 6.40 -30.27 -9.96
C LYS A 134 7.93 -30.14 -10.06
N GLY A 135 8.45 -28.93 -9.93
CA GLY A 135 9.89 -28.70 -10.09
C GLY A 135 10.34 -27.24 -9.92
N PRO A 136 11.66 -26.99 -10.05
CA PRO A 136 12.19 -25.63 -10.08
C PRO A 136 11.85 -24.95 -11.41
N VAL A 137 11.22 -23.78 -11.34
CA VAL A 137 10.90 -22.95 -12.52
C VAL A 137 11.98 -21.87 -12.75
N CYS A 138 12.67 -21.47 -11.68
CA CYS A 138 13.90 -20.67 -11.71
C CYS A 138 14.92 -21.32 -10.76
N GLN A 139 16.22 -21.28 -11.11
CA GLN A 139 17.30 -21.92 -10.33
C GLN A 139 17.44 -21.41 -8.89
N LYS A 140 16.83 -20.26 -8.54
CA LYS A 140 16.91 -19.63 -7.22
C LYS A 140 15.62 -19.70 -6.38
N GLN A 141 14.49 -20.13 -6.96
CA GLN A 141 13.15 -20.01 -6.35
C GLN A 141 12.64 -21.25 -5.61
N GLY A 142 13.50 -22.21 -5.30
CA GLY A 142 13.06 -23.48 -4.71
C GLY A 142 12.21 -24.30 -5.69
N LEU A 143 11.20 -25.00 -5.17
CA LEU A 143 10.32 -25.88 -5.93
C LEU A 143 8.89 -25.34 -5.98
N LEU A 144 8.41 -25.09 -7.19
CA LEU A 144 7.06 -24.62 -7.49
C LEU A 144 6.20 -25.75 -8.08
N PHE A 145 4.90 -25.54 -8.03
CA PHE A 145 3.88 -26.47 -8.51
C PHE A 145 3.02 -25.79 -9.56
N GLY A 146 3.06 -26.30 -10.79
CA GLY A 146 2.19 -25.86 -11.88
C GLY A 146 0.88 -26.63 -11.85
N VAL A 147 -0.24 -25.93 -11.63
CA VAL A 147 -1.58 -26.52 -11.47
C VAL A 147 -2.49 -26.00 -12.57
N GLN A 148 -3.19 -26.91 -13.26
CA GLN A 148 -4.29 -26.58 -14.16
C GLN A 148 -5.60 -26.53 -13.35
N LEU A 149 -6.24 -25.37 -13.29
CA LEU A 149 -7.54 -25.16 -12.65
C LEU A 149 -8.66 -25.89 -13.40
N VAL A 150 -9.66 -26.39 -12.68
CA VAL A 150 -10.77 -27.18 -13.26
C VAL A 150 -12.14 -26.81 -12.67
N GLY A 151 -13.20 -27.16 -13.39
CA GLY A 151 -14.58 -26.87 -12.99
C GLY A 151 -14.83 -25.36 -12.89
N SER A 152 -15.41 -24.91 -11.77
CA SER A 152 -15.70 -23.50 -11.49
C SER A 152 -14.46 -22.60 -11.30
N ALA A 153 -13.26 -23.12 -11.54
CA ALA A 153 -11.99 -22.39 -11.47
C ALA A 153 -11.28 -22.20 -12.82
N VAL A 154 -11.81 -22.77 -13.89
CA VAL A 154 -11.36 -22.50 -15.28
C VAL A 154 -11.45 -20.99 -15.55
N GLY A 155 -10.44 -20.42 -16.22
CA GLY A 155 -10.34 -18.98 -16.49
C GLY A 155 -9.93 -18.09 -15.31
N LYS A 156 -9.65 -18.64 -14.12
CA LYS A 156 -9.17 -17.89 -12.93
C LYS A 156 -7.64 -17.96 -12.72
N GLY A 157 -6.91 -18.58 -13.64
CA GLY A 157 -5.45 -18.69 -13.63
C GLY A 157 -4.78 -17.53 -14.35
N PHE A 158 -3.46 -17.63 -14.51
CA PHE A 158 -2.61 -16.54 -14.99
C PHE A 158 -1.65 -16.97 -16.12
N THR A 159 -1.79 -18.21 -16.62
CA THR A 159 -0.90 -18.80 -17.63
C THR A 159 -1.60 -19.94 -18.38
N ASP A 160 -1.08 -20.30 -19.54
CA ASP A 160 -1.36 -21.52 -20.31
C ASP A 160 -0.50 -22.73 -19.88
N GLY A 161 0.30 -22.58 -18.81
CA GLY A 161 1.30 -23.53 -18.34
C GLY A 161 2.74 -23.15 -18.72
N SER A 162 2.94 -22.00 -19.35
CA SER A 162 4.24 -21.37 -19.61
C SER A 162 4.66 -20.36 -18.54
N PHE A 163 5.98 -20.25 -18.32
CA PHE A 163 6.59 -19.27 -17.42
C PHE A 163 7.90 -18.77 -18.01
N HIS A 164 8.06 -17.44 -18.11
CA HIS A 164 9.21 -16.79 -18.77
C HIS A 164 9.53 -17.34 -20.19
N GLY A 165 8.51 -17.70 -20.97
CA GLY A 165 8.67 -18.20 -22.34
C GLY A 165 9.07 -19.68 -22.45
N GLN A 166 9.26 -20.37 -21.33
CA GLN A 166 9.40 -21.83 -21.28
C GLN A 166 8.05 -22.45 -20.89
N THR A 167 7.57 -23.41 -21.68
CA THR A 167 6.36 -24.18 -21.37
C THR A 167 6.70 -25.38 -20.49
N PHE A 168 6.07 -25.47 -19.31
CA PHE A 168 6.29 -26.55 -18.34
C PHE A 168 5.14 -27.57 -18.35
N PHE A 169 3.94 -27.10 -18.66
CA PHE A 169 2.77 -27.91 -19.00
C PHE A 169 1.89 -27.14 -19.99
N HIS A 170 0.84 -27.76 -20.52
CA HIS A 170 -0.11 -27.09 -21.41
C HIS A 170 -1.52 -27.15 -20.81
N CYS A 171 -2.23 -26.02 -20.86
CA CYS A 171 -3.66 -25.90 -20.62
C CYS A 171 -4.23 -24.74 -21.45
N GLU A 172 -5.54 -24.52 -21.37
CA GLU A 172 -6.17 -23.32 -21.94
C GLU A 172 -5.64 -22.04 -21.28
N GLU A 173 -5.76 -20.92 -22.00
CA GLU A 173 -5.33 -19.60 -21.52
C GLU A 173 -6.04 -19.27 -20.19
N ASN A 174 -5.32 -18.62 -19.27
CA ASN A 174 -5.82 -18.28 -17.93
C ASN A 174 -6.37 -19.48 -17.14
N CYS A 175 -5.90 -20.69 -17.40
CA CYS A 175 -6.29 -21.89 -16.64
C CYS A 175 -5.14 -22.52 -15.83
N GLY A 176 -3.90 -22.08 -16.03
CA GLY A 176 -2.73 -22.52 -15.27
C GLY A 176 -2.34 -21.54 -14.16
N VAL A 177 -1.76 -22.04 -13.08
CA VAL A 177 -1.10 -21.26 -12.02
C VAL A 177 0.19 -21.93 -11.57
N PHE A 178 1.20 -21.15 -11.18
CA PHE A 178 2.37 -21.65 -10.46
C PHE A 178 2.33 -21.16 -9.02
N VAL A 179 2.37 -22.07 -8.06
CA VAL A 179 2.27 -21.76 -6.63
C VAL A 179 3.34 -22.47 -5.79
N PRO A 180 3.73 -21.91 -4.63
CA PRO A 180 4.52 -22.63 -3.64
C PRO A 180 3.70 -23.72 -2.97
N GLY A 181 4.39 -24.71 -2.39
CA GLY A 181 3.76 -25.85 -1.72
C GLY A 181 2.84 -25.48 -0.54
N SER A 182 3.09 -24.33 0.10
CA SER A 182 2.26 -23.79 1.19
C SER A 182 0.80 -23.55 0.79
N ARG A 183 0.52 -23.36 -0.51
CA ARG A 183 -0.81 -23.05 -1.08
C ARG A 183 -1.55 -24.25 -1.66
N LEU A 184 -1.00 -25.45 -1.51
CA LEU A 184 -1.63 -26.71 -1.94
C LEU A 184 -2.12 -27.53 -0.76
N ASP A 185 -3.28 -28.17 -0.94
CA ASP A 185 -3.72 -29.36 -0.18
C ASP A 185 -4.11 -30.46 -1.19
N TRP A 186 -4.14 -31.71 -0.74
CA TRP A 186 -4.63 -32.83 -1.56
C TRP A 186 -6.16 -32.78 -1.70
N ASP A 187 -6.71 -33.06 -2.88
CA ASP A 187 -8.16 -33.30 -3.03
C ASP A 187 -8.48 -34.79 -2.87
N TYR A 188 -8.85 -35.16 -1.65
CA TYR A 188 -9.19 -36.53 -1.26
C TYR A 188 -10.48 -37.06 -1.91
N ASN A 189 -11.30 -36.22 -2.54
CA ASN A 189 -12.62 -36.61 -3.04
C ASN A 189 -12.58 -37.26 -4.44
N GLU A 190 -11.60 -36.93 -5.30
CA GLU A 190 -11.48 -37.49 -6.66
C GLU A 190 -10.38 -38.57 -6.80
N THR A 191 -9.44 -38.65 -5.84
CA THR A 191 -8.35 -39.64 -5.90
C THR A 191 -8.80 -41.08 -5.58
N GLN A 192 -9.92 -41.27 -4.87
CA GLN A 192 -10.45 -42.62 -4.60
C GLN A 192 -11.05 -43.28 -5.84
N THR A 193 -11.59 -42.51 -6.78
CA THR A 193 -12.28 -43.02 -8.00
C THR A 193 -11.34 -43.77 -8.94
N ARG A 194 -10.01 -43.61 -8.80
CA ARG A 194 -9.01 -44.36 -9.59
C ARG A 194 -8.58 -45.71 -8.99
N ARG A 195 -9.03 -46.08 -7.79
CA ARG A 195 -8.70 -47.38 -7.16
C ARG A 195 -9.88 -48.37 -7.11
N GLY A 196 -11.10 -47.93 -7.44
CA GLY A 196 -12.33 -48.73 -7.40
C GLY A 196 -12.90 -49.06 -8.78
N GLY A 197 -12.10 -49.62 -9.69
CA GLY A 197 -12.58 -50.01 -11.01
C GLY A 197 -13.41 -51.29 -10.97
N ARG A 198 -14.73 -51.19 -11.06
CA ARG A 198 -15.60 -52.26 -11.56
C ARG A 198 -16.65 -51.65 -12.50
N LEU A 199 -16.81 -52.27 -13.66
CA LEU A 199 -17.75 -51.84 -14.69
C LEU A 199 -19.19 -51.94 -14.20
N GLU A 200 -20.03 -51.00 -14.61
CA GLU A 200 -21.38 -51.33 -15.10
C GLU A 200 -21.89 -50.24 -16.05
N GLU A 201 -22.81 -50.63 -16.93
CA GLU A 201 -23.11 -49.93 -18.18
C GLU A 201 -24.27 -48.94 -18.08
N THR A 202 -24.45 -48.20 -19.17
CA THR A 202 -25.51 -47.24 -19.45
C THR A 202 -26.92 -47.68 -19.07
N SER A 203 -27.67 -46.84 -18.34
CA SER A 203 -29.10 -46.67 -18.61
C SER A 203 -29.61 -45.27 -18.25
N SER A 204 -30.43 -44.71 -19.12
CA SER A 204 -31.08 -43.41 -18.98
C SER A 204 -32.37 -43.50 -18.16
N GLY A 205 -32.60 -42.57 -17.22
CA GLY A 205 -33.85 -42.51 -16.44
C GLY A 205 -34.21 -41.09 -15.99
N ARG A 206 -35.48 -40.72 -16.12
CA ARG A 206 -36.04 -39.39 -15.75
C ARG A 206 -36.50 -39.35 -14.28
N ARG A 207 -36.39 -38.15 -13.69
CA ARG A 207 -37.22 -37.53 -12.61
C ARG A 207 -37.50 -38.35 -11.33
N GLU A 208 -37.28 -37.75 -10.16
CA GLU A 208 -38.31 -37.21 -9.25
C GLU A 208 -37.69 -36.79 -7.89
N GLU A 209 -38.18 -35.71 -7.28
CA GLU A 209 -38.05 -35.50 -5.82
C GLU A 209 -39.22 -36.21 -5.12
N PRO A 210 -39.03 -36.71 -3.88
CA PRO A 210 -39.93 -36.26 -2.82
C PRO A 210 -39.31 -36.09 -1.41
N MET A 211 -40.13 -35.56 -0.50
CA MET A 211 -39.79 -35.09 0.85
C MET A 211 -39.50 -36.15 1.93
N LYS A 212 -38.63 -35.76 2.87
CA LYS A 212 -38.64 -35.91 4.34
C LYS A 212 -39.10 -37.23 5.03
N GLY A 213 -38.15 -37.84 5.74
CA GLY A 213 -38.27 -38.30 7.14
C GLY A 213 -38.14 -39.82 7.40
N PRO A 214 -37.96 -40.29 8.65
CA PRO A 214 -37.45 -39.61 9.86
C PRO A 214 -36.34 -40.41 10.64
N ARG A 215 -35.62 -39.71 11.54
CA ARG A 215 -34.99 -40.19 12.80
C ARG A 215 -34.25 -41.57 12.85
N ASN A 216 -32.93 -41.56 13.14
CA ASN A 216 -32.42 -41.73 14.53
C ASN A 216 -30.87 -41.79 14.67
N ILE A 217 -30.37 -40.94 15.58
CA ILE A 217 -29.38 -41.21 16.65
C ILE A 217 -28.37 -42.36 16.46
N LEU A 218 -27.08 -41.98 16.39
CA LEU A 218 -26.08 -42.61 17.27
C LEU A 218 -25.04 -41.57 17.74
N GLU A 219 -25.20 -41.05 18.95
CA GLU A 219 -24.11 -40.35 19.63
C GLU A 219 -23.05 -41.36 20.09
N GLN A 220 -21.77 -41.14 19.76
CA GLN A 220 -20.68 -41.61 20.61
C GLN A 220 -19.61 -40.53 20.80
N ARG A 221 -19.61 -39.95 21.99
CA ARG A 221 -18.52 -39.14 22.55
C ARG A 221 -17.23 -39.95 22.64
N GLN A 222 -16.09 -39.38 22.25
CA GLN A 222 -14.76 -39.64 22.82
C GLN A 222 -13.73 -38.64 22.27
N LYS A 223 -12.80 -38.08 23.04
CA LYS A 223 -12.68 -37.90 24.51
C LYS A 223 -11.67 -36.78 24.75
N THR A 224 -11.98 -35.82 25.63
CA THR A 224 -10.97 -34.88 26.15
C THR A 224 -9.94 -35.66 26.96
N VAL A 225 -8.65 -35.48 26.70
CA VAL A 225 -7.58 -35.99 27.55
C VAL A 225 -6.97 -34.83 28.32
N ASN A 226 -7.42 -34.67 29.57
CA ASN A 226 -6.69 -33.88 30.56
C ASN A 226 -5.47 -34.68 31.02
N PHE A 227 -4.30 -34.05 31.08
CA PHE A 227 -3.24 -34.42 32.01
C PHE A 227 -3.06 -33.28 33.02
N LEU A 228 -3.10 -33.63 34.30
CA LEU A 228 -3.07 -32.70 35.43
C LEU A 228 -1.77 -32.88 36.23
N SER A 229 -1.44 -31.82 36.99
CA SER A 229 -0.44 -31.79 38.09
C SER A 229 1.04 -31.77 37.65
N ARG A 230 1.98 -31.04 38.28
CA ARG A 230 2.01 -30.14 39.47
C ARG A 230 2.89 -28.92 39.07
N GLY A 231 2.84 -27.72 39.64
CA GLY A 231 2.40 -27.30 40.97
C GLY A 231 3.59 -26.75 41.78
N ILE A 232 4.04 -25.51 41.50
CA ILE A 232 4.93 -24.72 42.38
C ILE A 232 4.31 -23.33 42.55
N ARG A 233 4.40 -22.79 43.78
CA ARG A 233 3.68 -21.61 44.28
C ARG A 233 4.67 -20.67 44.97
N GLN A 234 4.78 -19.43 44.51
CA GLN A 234 5.40 -18.25 45.16
C GLN A 234 5.40 -17.09 44.13
N GLN A 235 5.35 -15.80 44.49
CA GLN A 235 4.72 -15.11 45.62
C GLN A 235 4.63 -13.62 45.20
N SER A 236 3.52 -12.94 45.50
CA SER A 236 3.38 -11.50 45.21
C SER A 236 4.01 -10.65 46.32
N PRO A 237 4.74 -9.57 46.00
CA PRO A 237 5.11 -8.55 46.99
C PRO A 237 3.87 -7.75 47.41
N GLN A 238 3.71 -7.57 48.72
CA GLN A 238 2.54 -6.91 49.31
C GLN A 238 2.71 -5.39 49.37
N ARG A 239 1.58 -4.67 49.39
CA ARG A 239 1.52 -3.33 49.98
C ARG A 239 1.83 -3.45 51.48
N ALA A 240 2.71 -2.60 51.99
CA ALA A 240 2.77 -2.27 53.40
C ALA A 240 2.30 -0.83 53.58
N ALA A 241 1.35 -0.63 54.47
CA ALA A 241 1.04 0.66 55.07
C ALA A 241 1.24 0.49 56.57
N GLU A 242 1.80 1.50 57.25
CA GLU A 242 1.20 2.04 58.48
C GLU A 242 1.99 3.24 59.05
N LYS A 243 1.20 4.16 59.62
CA LYS A 243 1.49 5.06 60.76
C LYS A 243 2.60 6.11 60.60
N GLY A 244 2.19 7.37 60.71
CA GLY A 244 3.07 8.52 60.92
C GLY A 244 3.10 8.98 62.38
N THR A 245 3.78 10.10 62.61
CA THR A 245 3.79 10.89 63.85
C THR A 245 3.94 12.37 63.52
N ASP A 246 3.43 13.22 64.40
CA ASP A 246 3.33 14.67 64.25
C ASP A 246 4.68 15.40 64.16
N HIS A 247 4.72 16.55 63.48
CA HIS A 247 4.86 17.86 64.16
C HIS A 247 4.85 19.05 63.19
N LEU A 248 4.03 20.06 63.51
CA LEU A 248 4.20 21.44 63.05
C LEU A 248 5.32 22.13 63.84
N PRO A 249 5.92 23.22 63.31
CA PRO A 249 5.49 24.53 63.83
C PRO A 249 5.20 25.60 62.75
N THR A 250 4.36 26.55 63.14
CA THR A 250 4.03 27.82 62.46
C THR A 250 5.03 28.94 62.78
N THR A 251 4.77 30.13 62.20
CA THR A 251 5.45 31.44 62.30
C THR A 251 6.52 31.69 61.21
N GLU A 252 6.67 32.89 60.62
CA GLU A 252 5.99 34.18 60.87
C GLU A 252 5.90 35.06 59.60
N GLU A 253 5.09 36.12 59.66
CA GLU A 253 4.83 37.05 58.56
C GLU A 253 5.98 38.05 58.31
N ARG A 254 6.08 38.62 57.09
CA ARG A 254 6.25 40.09 56.97
C ARG A 254 5.85 40.67 55.60
N ASN A 255 4.97 41.66 55.68
CA ASN A 255 4.63 42.60 54.61
C ASN A 255 5.84 43.39 54.10
N ILE A 256 5.77 43.88 52.86
CA ILE A 256 5.99 45.29 52.51
C ILE A 256 5.14 45.63 51.26
N LYS A 257 4.46 46.78 51.31
CA LYS A 257 3.61 47.33 50.24
C LYS A 257 4.40 48.25 49.30
N THR A 258 3.65 48.83 48.35
CA THR A 258 3.78 50.18 47.74
C THR A 258 4.72 50.31 46.52
N ARG A 259 4.43 51.14 45.49
CA ARG A 259 3.26 51.99 45.17
C ARG A 259 3.22 52.28 43.64
N VAL A 260 2.06 52.69 43.13
CA VAL A 260 1.85 53.27 41.78
C VAL A 260 2.43 54.70 41.72
N PRO A 261 2.74 55.22 40.51
CA PRO A 261 2.17 56.52 40.13
C PRO A 261 1.55 56.56 38.71
N GLU A 262 0.34 57.11 38.64
CA GLU A 262 -0.27 57.76 37.46
C GLU A 262 0.36 59.18 37.31
N GLU A 263 0.11 60.04 36.31
CA GLU A 263 -1.14 60.34 35.58
C GLU A 263 -0.92 61.33 34.40
N HIS A 264 -1.88 61.42 33.45
CA HIS A 264 -2.16 62.53 32.48
C HIS A 264 -1.17 62.88 31.33
N SER A 265 -1.59 63.40 30.15
CA SER A 265 -2.87 64.01 29.69
C SER A 265 -3.23 63.77 28.17
N LEU A 266 -4.49 64.09 27.83
CA LEU A 266 -5.29 63.90 26.58
C LEU A 266 -5.18 65.07 25.54
N PRO A 267 -6.02 65.21 24.46
CA PRO A 267 -6.59 64.28 23.43
C PRO A 267 -6.58 64.85 21.96
N ALA A 268 -7.09 64.09 20.96
CA ALA A 268 -8.01 64.57 19.89
C ALA A 268 -8.57 63.47 18.93
N ASN A 269 -9.91 63.41 18.82
CA ASN A 269 -10.86 63.17 17.69
C ASN A 269 -10.34 62.86 16.25
N GLU A 270 -11.08 62.25 15.29
CA GLU A 270 -12.43 61.62 15.22
C GLU A 270 -12.61 60.78 13.92
N GLU A 271 -13.57 59.83 13.94
CA GLU A 271 -14.45 59.32 12.86
C GLU A 271 -13.97 58.64 11.54
N ALA A 272 -14.86 57.75 11.04
CA ALA A 272 -14.89 57.08 9.72
C ALA A 272 -16.07 57.65 8.87
N PRO A 273 -16.30 57.32 7.57
CA PRO A 273 -16.85 56.01 7.14
C PRO A 273 -16.54 55.58 5.66
N GLN A 274 -17.29 54.58 5.14
CA GLN A 274 -17.28 53.98 3.77
C GLN A 274 -18.27 54.75 2.79
N PRO A 275 -18.84 54.22 1.65
CA PRO A 275 -18.56 53.07 0.74
C PRO A 275 -18.81 53.28 -0.81
N LEU A 276 -18.59 52.21 -1.63
CA LEU A 276 -19.41 51.67 -2.77
C LEU A 276 -19.38 52.17 -4.26
N THR A 277 -19.47 51.17 -5.19
CA THR A 277 -19.85 51.18 -6.65
C THR A 277 -18.89 51.82 -7.69
N THR A 278 -18.86 51.52 -9.02
CA THR A 278 -19.76 50.75 -9.95
C THR A 278 -18.97 50.15 -11.16
N SER A 279 -19.63 49.31 -11.98
CA SER A 279 -19.16 48.67 -13.23
C SER A 279 -19.26 49.52 -14.52
N LEU A 280 -18.55 49.15 -15.60
CA LEU A 280 -19.04 49.31 -16.99
C LEU A 280 -18.24 48.49 -18.04
N GLU A 281 -18.86 48.29 -19.21
CA GLU A 281 -18.48 47.34 -20.27
C GLU A 281 -17.67 47.98 -21.42
N GLY A 282 -17.21 47.13 -22.34
CA GLY A 282 -16.23 47.48 -23.37
C GLY A 282 -16.74 48.22 -24.61
N LEU A 283 -15.83 48.37 -25.57
CA LEU A 283 -16.13 48.64 -26.98
C LEU A 283 -14.97 48.17 -27.88
N GLN A 284 -15.23 48.08 -29.17
CA GLN A 284 -14.55 47.18 -30.13
C GLN A 284 -14.39 47.89 -31.48
N ILE A 285 -13.71 47.26 -32.45
CA ILE A 285 -13.65 47.62 -33.90
C ILE A 285 -12.66 48.76 -34.27
N ASN A 286 -12.03 48.83 -35.45
CA ASN A 286 -11.31 47.87 -36.32
C ASN A 286 -10.70 48.65 -37.52
N ALA A 287 -9.73 48.06 -38.25
CA ALA A 287 -9.39 48.32 -39.67
C ALA A 287 -8.93 49.75 -40.11
N ASN A 288 -7.66 49.96 -40.54
CA ASN A 288 -7.15 49.84 -41.94
C ASN A 288 -7.01 51.22 -42.67
N PHE A 289 -6.21 51.49 -43.73
CA PHE A 289 -5.34 50.69 -44.63
C PHE A 289 -4.25 51.62 -45.30
N HIS A 290 -2.97 51.18 -45.41
CA HIS A 290 -1.90 51.52 -46.41
C HIS A 290 -1.46 52.99 -46.72
N SER A 291 -0.28 53.28 -47.33
CA SER A 291 0.70 52.48 -48.13
C SER A 291 2.19 52.90 -48.06
N ALA A 292 3.09 51.89 -48.16
CA ALA A 292 4.43 51.87 -48.82
C ALA A 292 5.56 52.84 -48.32
N THR A 293 6.87 52.56 -48.48
CA THR A 293 7.63 51.55 -49.28
C THR A 293 8.81 50.91 -48.50
N GLU A 294 8.91 49.59 -48.62
CA GLU A 294 10.11 48.77 -48.96
C GLU A 294 11.51 49.09 -48.39
N ASP A 295 12.07 48.14 -47.62
CA ASP A 295 13.29 47.44 -48.06
C ASP A 295 13.26 45.95 -47.62
N SER A 296 14.05 45.08 -48.27
CA SER A 296 13.56 43.74 -48.64
C SER A 296 14.07 42.50 -47.87
N LEU A 297 13.10 41.62 -47.56
CA LEU A 297 13.13 40.13 -47.60
C LEU A 297 14.04 39.29 -46.65
N GLN A 298 13.37 38.80 -45.58
CA GLN A 298 13.16 37.38 -45.22
C GLN A 298 14.35 36.38 -45.03
N LEU A 299 14.30 35.66 -43.89
CA LEU A 299 14.64 34.23 -43.81
C LEU A 299 13.70 33.47 -42.84
N PRO A 300 13.17 32.29 -43.20
CA PRO A 300 12.33 31.46 -42.32
C PRO A 300 13.05 30.20 -41.75
N SER A 301 12.57 29.76 -40.59
CA SER A 301 12.38 28.38 -40.10
C SER A 301 13.36 27.22 -40.42
N LEU A 302 13.74 26.50 -39.35
CA LEU A 302 14.08 25.06 -39.23
C LEU A 302 15.50 24.50 -39.52
N TYR A 303 15.96 23.69 -38.56
CA TYR A 303 16.97 22.59 -38.59
C TYR A 303 18.48 22.82 -38.34
N CYS A 304 19.07 21.77 -37.72
CA CYS A 304 20.43 21.51 -37.18
C CYS A 304 21.62 21.68 -38.16
N PRO A 305 22.94 21.59 -37.78
CA PRO A 305 23.55 20.93 -36.58
C PRO A 305 24.78 21.69 -35.97
N PRO A 306 25.67 21.00 -35.20
CA PRO A 306 27.11 21.17 -35.45
C PRO A 306 27.99 19.90 -35.41
N LYS A 307 29.07 19.95 -36.21
CA LYS A 307 30.22 19.03 -36.38
C LYS A 307 31.36 19.85 -37.03
N ASN A 308 32.66 19.71 -36.80
CA ASN A 308 33.57 18.94 -35.92
C ASN A 308 34.80 19.86 -35.63
N GLY A 309 35.75 19.59 -34.74
CA GLY A 309 35.94 18.53 -33.73
C GLY A 309 37.43 18.42 -33.30
N ILE A 310 37.74 17.47 -32.40
CA ILE A 310 39.10 16.96 -32.03
C ILE A 310 39.94 17.95 -31.15
N PRO A 311 40.66 17.52 -30.08
CA PRO A 311 41.21 16.18 -29.80
C PRO A 311 40.75 15.46 -28.51
N SER A 312 41.32 14.27 -28.36
CA SER A 312 41.10 13.26 -27.31
C SER A 312 41.59 13.64 -25.90
N SER A 313 41.14 12.84 -24.93
CA SER A 313 41.62 12.64 -23.54
C SER A 313 41.08 13.54 -22.42
N LEU A 314 40.85 12.89 -21.28
CA LEU A 314 40.60 13.39 -19.90
C LEU A 314 39.16 13.45 -19.38
N LEU A 315 38.41 12.34 -19.48
CA LEU A 315 37.44 11.91 -18.44
C LEU A 315 37.58 10.38 -18.21
N PRO A 316 37.49 9.85 -16.97
CA PRO A 316 37.76 8.43 -16.70
C PRO A 316 36.65 7.47 -17.16
N GLU A 317 37.01 6.41 -17.90
CA GLU A 317 36.09 5.31 -18.25
C GLU A 317 35.97 4.26 -17.13
N THR A 318 35.11 4.54 -16.15
CA THR A 318 34.62 3.55 -15.14
C THR A 318 33.21 3.95 -14.70
N GLU A 319 32.13 3.18 -14.82
CA GLU A 319 31.95 1.84 -15.38
C GLU A 319 30.79 1.83 -16.40
N ARG A 320 31.02 1.36 -17.63
CA ARG A 320 29.96 0.75 -18.45
C ARG A 320 30.31 -0.73 -18.59
N LYS A 321 29.57 -1.61 -17.90
CA LYS A 321 29.71 -3.06 -18.10
C LYS A 321 29.33 -3.40 -19.54
N LYS A 322 30.35 -3.57 -20.38
CA LYS A 322 30.23 -4.04 -21.75
C LYS A 322 29.76 -5.49 -21.69
N VAL A 323 28.55 -5.76 -22.16
CA VAL A 323 28.01 -7.13 -22.18
C VAL A 323 28.89 -7.97 -23.11
N GLU A 324 29.45 -9.04 -22.56
CA GLU A 324 30.31 -9.96 -23.28
C GLU A 324 29.45 -10.92 -24.10
N LEU A 325 29.73 -11.05 -25.40
CA LEU A 325 28.98 -11.91 -26.32
C LEU A 325 29.63 -13.29 -26.39
N GLU A 326 28.91 -14.31 -25.92
CA GLU A 326 29.36 -15.70 -25.87
C GLU A 326 28.56 -16.63 -26.81
N LEU A 327 28.93 -17.91 -26.86
CA LEU A 327 28.20 -18.92 -27.63
C LEU A 327 26.74 -19.02 -27.16
N ASN A 328 25.83 -19.13 -28.13
CA ASN A 328 24.37 -19.08 -28.00
C ASN A 328 23.77 -17.71 -27.63
N SER A 329 24.55 -16.62 -27.62
CA SER A 329 23.99 -15.26 -27.54
C SER A 329 23.07 -14.98 -28.74
N MET A 330 21.87 -14.46 -28.47
CA MET A 330 21.00 -13.89 -29.50
C MET A 330 21.54 -12.52 -29.91
N VAL A 331 21.73 -12.30 -31.20
CA VAL A 331 22.36 -11.10 -31.75
C VAL A 331 21.66 -10.55 -32.98
N GLU A 332 21.69 -9.23 -33.10
CA GLU A 332 21.32 -8.48 -34.29
C GLU A 332 22.59 -7.99 -35.02
N VAL A 333 22.54 -7.96 -36.35
CA VAL A 333 23.61 -7.46 -37.22
C VAL A 333 23.05 -6.68 -38.41
N LYS A 334 23.86 -5.76 -38.97
CA LYS A 334 23.52 -4.86 -40.09
C LYS A 334 22.42 -3.84 -39.76
N ASP A 335 22.13 -2.98 -40.74
CA ASP A 335 21.04 -2.01 -40.75
C ASP A 335 20.39 -2.07 -42.15
N PRO A 336 19.10 -2.43 -42.31
CA PRO A 336 18.19 -2.87 -41.25
C PRO A 336 18.66 -4.15 -40.53
N PRO A 337 18.28 -4.35 -39.26
CA PRO A 337 18.77 -5.46 -38.44
C PRO A 337 18.26 -6.81 -38.91
N ILE A 338 19.18 -7.78 -39.03
CA ILE A 338 18.87 -9.20 -39.22
C ILE A 338 19.34 -9.99 -38.00
N TYR A 339 18.54 -10.95 -37.56
CA TYR A 339 18.69 -11.62 -36.26
C TYR A 339 19.19 -13.06 -36.39
N GLY A 340 20.02 -13.48 -35.43
CA GLY A 340 20.54 -14.84 -35.35
C GLY A 340 21.14 -15.17 -34.00
N VAL A 341 21.61 -16.41 -33.85
CA VAL A 341 22.23 -16.95 -32.63
C VAL A 341 23.69 -17.25 -32.90
N ILE A 342 24.60 -16.79 -32.04
CA ILE A 342 26.02 -17.16 -32.15
C ILE A 342 26.15 -18.68 -31.95
N ARG A 343 26.61 -19.42 -32.97
CA ARG A 343 26.93 -20.85 -32.87
C ARG A 343 28.42 -21.14 -32.82
N TRP A 344 29.24 -20.19 -33.22
CA TRP A 344 30.70 -20.30 -33.19
C TRP A 344 31.34 -18.94 -32.95
N ILE A 345 32.43 -18.88 -32.18
CA ILE A 345 33.31 -17.72 -32.06
C ILE A 345 34.74 -18.20 -32.22
N GLY A 346 35.53 -17.51 -33.06
CA GLY A 346 36.96 -17.80 -33.20
C GLY A 346 37.63 -16.92 -34.24
N GLN A 347 38.91 -17.20 -34.51
CA GLN A 347 39.62 -16.59 -35.63
C GLN A 347 39.48 -17.46 -36.89
N ILE A 348 39.32 -16.80 -38.03
CA ILE A 348 39.41 -17.43 -39.37
C ILE A 348 40.72 -16.98 -40.03
N PRO A 349 41.28 -17.73 -40.99
CA PRO A 349 42.55 -17.38 -41.63
C PRO A 349 42.62 -15.96 -42.22
N ASP A 350 41.47 -15.39 -42.60
CA ASP A 350 41.34 -14.08 -43.24
C ASP A 350 41.04 -12.91 -42.27
N SER A 351 41.06 -13.15 -40.95
CA SER A 351 40.83 -12.07 -39.97
C SER A 351 41.62 -12.26 -38.69
N SER A 352 42.40 -11.24 -38.35
CA SER A 352 43.05 -11.08 -37.03
C SER A 352 42.05 -10.75 -35.91
N GLU A 353 40.82 -10.37 -36.26
CA GLU A 353 39.75 -10.07 -35.31
C GLU A 353 38.82 -11.29 -35.10
N PRO A 354 38.26 -11.50 -33.90
CA PRO A 354 37.32 -12.59 -33.66
C PRO A 354 36.06 -12.45 -34.54
N ILE A 355 35.68 -13.55 -35.16
CA ILE A 355 34.50 -13.73 -36.00
C ILE A 355 33.46 -14.53 -35.21
N ALA A 356 32.20 -14.12 -35.32
CA ALA A 356 31.04 -14.88 -34.91
C ALA A 356 30.43 -15.59 -36.13
N GLY A 357 30.23 -16.91 -36.02
CA GLY A 357 29.37 -17.68 -36.90
C GLY A 357 27.95 -17.70 -36.34
N LEU A 358 27.01 -17.11 -37.07
CA LEU A 358 25.62 -16.92 -36.65
C LEU A 358 24.70 -17.90 -37.38
N GLU A 359 23.82 -18.58 -36.65
CA GLU A 359 22.64 -19.23 -37.23
C GLU A 359 21.50 -18.20 -37.28
N MET A 360 21.13 -17.80 -38.48
CA MET A 360 20.13 -16.78 -38.77
C MET A 360 18.70 -17.33 -38.63
N GLU A 361 17.80 -16.49 -38.13
CA GLU A 361 16.37 -16.81 -38.00
C GLU A 361 15.71 -17.05 -39.37
N VAL A 362 16.08 -16.23 -40.35
CA VAL A 362 15.60 -16.26 -41.73
C VAL A 362 16.70 -16.78 -42.66
N GLU A 363 16.32 -17.56 -43.68
CA GLU A 363 17.24 -18.01 -44.73
C GLU A 363 17.76 -16.83 -45.56
N MET A 364 19.04 -16.87 -45.94
CA MET A 364 19.72 -15.82 -46.69
C MET A 364 20.23 -16.37 -48.03
N PRO A 365 19.39 -16.55 -49.06
CA PRO A 365 19.74 -17.30 -50.28
C PRO A 365 20.95 -16.77 -51.06
N SER A 366 21.32 -15.50 -50.88
CA SER A 366 22.42 -14.84 -51.58
C SER A 366 23.72 -14.68 -50.76
N ALA A 367 23.70 -15.01 -49.46
CA ALA A 367 24.83 -14.73 -48.56
C ALA A 367 24.99 -15.72 -47.40
N GLY A 368 24.03 -16.62 -47.20
CA GLY A 368 24.04 -17.64 -46.16
C GLY A 368 24.76 -18.92 -46.60
N THR A 369 25.24 -19.66 -45.61
CA THR A 369 25.87 -20.99 -45.77
C THR A 369 25.14 -22.00 -44.86
N ASP A 370 25.69 -23.19 -44.65
CA ASP A 370 25.21 -24.20 -43.71
C ASP A 370 26.15 -24.40 -42.50
N GLY A 371 27.06 -23.45 -42.28
CA GLY A 371 28.12 -23.49 -41.27
C GLY A 371 29.53 -23.72 -41.83
N LEU A 372 29.66 -23.81 -43.17
CA LEU A 372 30.94 -23.78 -43.88
C LEU A 372 31.44 -22.35 -44.12
N TYR A 373 32.74 -22.14 -43.94
CA TYR A 373 33.45 -20.95 -44.41
C TYR A 373 34.75 -21.36 -45.11
N ARG A 374 34.87 -21.03 -46.40
CA ARG A 374 36.02 -21.38 -47.27
C ARG A 374 36.46 -22.86 -47.19
N GLY A 375 35.49 -23.77 -47.27
CA GLY A 375 35.72 -25.23 -47.27
C GLY A 375 35.90 -25.86 -45.88
N ASN A 376 36.14 -25.07 -44.84
CA ASN A 376 36.19 -25.56 -43.46
C ASN A 376 34.82 -25.44 -42.78
N ARG A 377 34.41 -26.45 -42.02
CA ARG A 377 33.15 -26.43 -41.24
C ARG A 377 33.42 -25.95 -39.82
N TYR A 378 32.64 -24.96 -39.38
CA TYR A 378 32.75 -24.37 -38.04
C TYR A 378 31.53 -24.67 -37.16
N PHE A 379 30.35 -24.83 -37.76
CA PHE A 379 29.14 -25.32 -37.10
C PHE A 379 28.22 -26.04 -38.12
N HIS A 380 27.03 -26.44 -37.69
CA HIS A 380 25.98 -27.00 -38.54
C HIS A 380 24.69 -26.21 -38.31
N CYS A 381 23.97 -25.89 -39.37
CA CYS A 381 22.61 -25.34 -39.35
C CYS A 381 21.86 -25.75 -40.63
N GLY A 382 20.62 -25.26 -40.81
CA GLY A 382 19.91 -25.39 -42.08
C GLY A 382 20.66 -24.71 -43.25
N PRO A 383 20.41 -25.13 -44.51
CA PRO A 383 21.02 -24.51 -45.68
C PRO A 383 20.66 -23.02 -45.74
N ASN A 384 21.60 -22.19 -46.20
CA ASN A 384 21.48 -20.74 -46.28
C ASN A 384 21.21 -20.00 -44.95
N LYS A 385 21.37 -20.65 -43.78
CA LYS A 385 21.16 -20.02 -42.45
C LYS A 385 22.43 -19.58 -41.72
N ALA A 386 23.63 -19.93 -42.17
CA ALA A 386 24.86 -19.51 -41.49
C ALA A 386 25.45 -18.21 -42.07
N LEU A 387 25.71 -17.22 -41.22
CA LEU A 387 26.35 -15.96 -41.58
C LEU A 387 27.60 -15.73 -40.70
N PHE A 388 28.75 -15.45 -41.32
CA PHE A 388 29.99 -15.12 -40.61
C PHE A 388 30.22 -13.60 -40.59
N VAL A 389 30.36 -13.01 -39.40
CA VAL A 389 30.58 -11.57 -39.20
C VAL A 389 31.65 -11.32 -38.14
N LYS A 390 32.28 -10.15 -38.15
CA LYS A 390 33.16 -9.73 -37.05
C LYS A 390 32.36 -9.62 -35.76
N LEU A 391 32.84 -10.22 -34.66
CA LEU A 391 32.13 -10.26 -33.37
C LEU A 391 31.77 -8.85 -32.86
N LYS A 392 32.63 -7.85 -33.13
CA LYS A 392 32.38 -6.42 -32.82
C LYS A 392 31.23 -5.78 -33.60
N ASN A 393 30.76 -6.41 -34.68
CA ASN A 393 29.60 -5.98 -35.46
C ASN A 393 28.29 -6.66 -35.00
N CYS A 394 28.38 -7.66 -34.12
CA CYS A 394 27.24 -8.21 -33.41
C CYS A 394 26.85 -7.25 -32.28
N ARG A 395 25.55 -7.01 -32.15
CA ARG A 395 24.95 -6.44 -30.94
C ARG A 395 24.02 -7.50 -30.34
N PRO A 396 23.84 -7.55 -29.01
CA PRO A 396 22.76 -8.33 -28.43
C PRO A 396 21.43 -7.99 -29.10
N ASP A 397 20.62 -8.99 -29.42
CA ASP A 397 19.32 -8.80 -30.08
C ASP A 397 18.45 -7.88 -29.23
N SER A 398 18.08 -6.71 -29.76
CA SER A 398 17.34 -5.69 -29.03
C SER A 398 15.93 -6.13 -28.63
N ARG A 399 15.36 -7.15 -29.29
CA ARG A 399 14.10 -7.80 -28.88
C ARG A 399 14.25 -8.52 -27.53
N PHE A 400 15.46 -8.97 -27.19
CA PHE A 400 15.76 -9.81 -26.02
C PHE A 400 16.78 -9.20 -25.05
N TYR A 401 17.31 -8.00 -25.31
CA TYR A 401 18.37 -7.37 -24.51
C TYR A 401 18.01 -7.06 -23.04
N SER A 402 16.76 -7.28 -22.63
CA SER A 402 16.36 -7.25 -21.22
C SER A 402 16.85 -8.46 -20.38
N ILE A 403 17.45 -9.50 -20.99
CA ILE A 403 17.82 -10.75 -20.28
C ILE A 403 19.21 -10.67 -19.61
N TYR A 404 20.18 -9.94 -20.17
CA TYR A 404 21.62 -10.08 -19.82
C TYR A 404 22.25 -8.88 -19.10
N GLY A 405 21.47 -8.09 -18.37
CA GLY A 405 21.99 -7.02 -17.50
C GLY A 405 21.18 -6.88 -16.21
N PRO A 406 21.78 -6.38 -15.11
CA PRO A 406 21.07 -6.03 -13.88
C PRO A 406 20.19 -4.80 -14.14
N THR A 407 19.08 -5.00 -14.84
CA THR A 407 18.08 -3.98 -15.10
C THR A 407 17.30 -3.75 -13.82
N ASN A 408 17.27 -2.49 -13.37
CA ASN A 408 16.40 -2.06 -12.28
C ASN A 408 14.96 -2.45 -12.65
N GLN A 409 14.33 -3.34 -11.87
CA GLN A 409 13.03 -3.94 -12.21
C GLN A 409 11.97 -2.89 -12.55
N ILE A 410 12.06 -1.76 -11.87
CA ILE A 410 11.19 -0.58 -12.00
C ILE A 410 11.29 0.06 -13.40
N GLN A 411 12.45 0.02 -14.05
CA GLN A 411 12.60 0.48 -15.45
C GLN A 411 12.02 -0.52 -16.45
N ARG A 412 12.00 -1.83 -16.11
CA ARG A 412 11.44 -2.89 -16.96
C ARG A 412 9.91 -2.81 -17.05
N CYS A 413 9.25 -2.28 -16.02
CA CYS A 413 7.82 -1.95 -16.03
C CYS A 413 7.42 -1.06 -17.23
N ASN A 414 8.31 -0.16 -17.68
CA ASN A 414 8.01 0.80 -18.73
C ASN A 414 8.13 0.25 -20.16
N SER A 415 8.88 -0.84 -20.39
CA SER A 415 9.43 -1.12 -21.72
C SER A 415 8.60 -2.06 -22.61
N ILE A 416 7.70 -2.87 -22.03
CA ILE A 416 6.96 -3.92 -22.78
C ILE A 416 5.44 -3.74 -22.66
N ALA A 417 4.85 -3.88 -21.47
CA ALA A 417 3.38 -3.90 -21.31
C ALA A 417 2.72 -2.53 -21.05
N PHE A 418 3.52 -1.47 -20.88
CA PHE A 418 3.07 -0.09 -20.61
C PHE A 418 3.67 0.93 -21.60
N LYS A 419 4.16 0.47 -22.76
CA LYS A 419 4.85 1.32 -23.75
C LYS A 419 4.01 2.52 -24.22
N ASP A 420 2.68 2.35 -24.29
CA ASP A 420 1.72 3.40 -24.63
C ASP A 420 1.19 4.17 -23.40
N TYR A 421 1.32 3.57 -22.21
CA TYR A 421 0.94 4.14 -20.90
C TYR A 421 2.12 4.85 -20.23
N THR A 422 2.77 5.75 -20.99
CA THR A 422 3.89 6.52 -20.45
C THR A 422 3.42 7.46 -19.36
N SER A 423 3.88 7.25 -18.12
CA SER A 423 3.76 8.17 -16.97
C SER A 423 4.66 9.41 -17.20
N LYS A 424 4.38 10.14 -18.29
CA LYS A 424 5.07 11.38 -18.69
C LYS A 424 4.82 12.47 -17.65
N CYS A 425 5.77 13.38 -17.55
CA CYS A 425 5.56 14.63 -16.83
C CYS A 425 4.39 15.41 -17.47
N ILE A 426 3.51 15.96 -16.63
CA ILE A 426 2.40 16.82 -17.00
C ILE A 426 2.52 18.09 -16.13
N GLU A 427 3.13 19.12 -16.71
CA GLU A 427 3.32 20.44 -16.07
C GLU A 427 2.00 21.18 -15.84
N GLU A 428 0.97 20.88 -16.65
CA GLU A 428 -0.35 21.49 -16.59
C GLU A 428 -1.08 21.09 -15.31
N ASN A 429 -1.47 22.09 -14.50
CA ASN A 429 -2.31 21.90 -13.32
C ASN A 429 -3.61 21.17 -13.70
N THR A 430 -3.71 19.91 -13.28
CA THR A 430 -4.85 19.05 -13.63
C THR A 430 -5.78 18.93 -12.41
N PRO A 431 -6.99 19.52 -12.42
CA PRO A 431 -7.96 19.33 -11.34
C PRO A 431 -8.49 17.88 -11.32
N PRO A 432 -9.04 17.40 -10.18
CA PRO A 432 -9.67 16.08 -10.12
C PRO A 432 -10.90 16.04 -11.03
N ALA A 433 -11.01 14.97 -11.82
CA ALA A 433 -12.21 14.70 -12.62
C ALA A 433 -13.37 14.23 -11.72
N MET A 434 -14.61 14.49 -12.14
CA MET A 434 -15.82 14.11 -11.39
C MET A 434 -16.83 13.35 -12.26
N GLY A 435 -17.68 12.53 -11.65
CA GLY A 435 -18.80 11.85 -12.31
C GLY A 435 -18.38 10.92 -13.45
N SER A 436 -18.91 11.15 -14.65
CA SER A 436 -18.61 10.35 -15.85
C SER A 436 -17.17 10.50 -16.33
N GLU A 437 -16.58 11.71 -16.21
CA GLU A 437 -15.19 11.98 -16.59
C GLU A 437 -14.21 11.21 -15.68
N ALA A 438 -14.51 11.18 -14.37
CA ALA A 438 -13.77 10.33 -13.42
C ALA A 438 -13.93 8.85 -13.76
N THR A 439 -15.13 8.43 -14.17
CA THR A 439 -15.42 7.04 -14.54
C THR A 439 -14.59 6.61 -15.74
N GLU A 440 -14.52 7.43 -16.80
CA GLU A 440 -13.74 7.16 -18.00
C GLU A 440 -12.23 7.18 -17.74
N ARG A 441 -11.73 8.13 -16.94
CA ARG A 441 -10.29 8.28 -16.70
C ARG A 441 -9.75 7.31 -15.67
N LEU A 442 -10.38 7.15 -14.51
CA LEU A 442 -9.79 6.48 -13.35
C LEU A 442 -10.21 5.01 -13.21
N ILE A 443 -11.33 4.57 -13.78
CA ILE A 443 -11.84 3.21 -13.57
C ILE A 443 -11.27 2.25 -14.62
N GLY A 444 -10.82 1.07 -14.20
CA GLY A 444 -10.43 -0.02 -15.09
C GLY A 444 -9.19 -0.81 -14.66
N TRP A 445 -8.75 -1.67 -15.57
CA TRP A 445 -7.48 -2.39 -15.51
C TRP A 445 -6.33 -1.48 -15.98
N LYS A 446 -5.14 -1.63 -15.38
CA LYS A 446 -4.00 -0.70 -15.57
C LYS A 446 -4.36 0.76 -15.22
N LYS A 447 -5.13 0.94 -14.15
CA LYS A 447 -5.53 2.26 -13.63
C LYS A 447 -5.16 2.42 -12.16
N GLY A 448 -4.95 3.66 -11.74
CA GLY A 448 -4.41 4.02 -10.44
C GLY A 448 -2.88 4.04 -10.38
N ILE A 449 -2.33 4.04 -9.18
CA ILE A 449 -0.89 4.08 -8.94
C ILE A 449 -0.34 2.64 -8.94
N GLN A 450 0.68 2.36 -9.75
CA GLN A 450 1.32 1.05 -9.81
C GLN A 450 2.19 0.80 -8.57
N GLY A 451 1.85 -0.23 -7.78
CA GLY A 451 2.62 -0.61 -6.60
C GLY A 451 3.88 -1.44 -6.92
N HIS A 452 4.91 -1.30 -6.09
CA HIS A 452 6.17 -2.06 -6.18
C HIS A 452 6.88 -2.10 -4.82
N CYS A 453 7.37 -3.28 -4.41
CA CYS A 453 8.15 -3.51 -3.18
C CYS A 453 7.55 -2.86 -1.92
N ASN A 454 6.40 -3.37 -1.47
CA ASN A 454 5.72 -2.93 -0.23
C ASN A 454 5.26 -1.46 -0.23
N SER A 455 5.04 -0.84 -1.40
CA SER A 455 4.62 0.57 -1.53
C SER A 455 3.15 0.86 -1.21
N CYS A 456 2.31 -0.14 -0.93
CA CYS A 456 0.85 0.02 -0.89
C CYS A 456 0.37 1.09 0.10
N TYR A 457 1.06 1.27 1.23
CA TYR A 457 0.81 2.35 2.19
C TYR A 457 0.89 3.75 1.55
N LEU A 458 1.82 3.96 0.64
CA LEU A 458 2.01 5.21 -0.09
C LEU A 458 1.06 5.28 -1.28
N ASP A 459 0.97 4.21 -2.07
CA ASP A 459 0.12 4.16 -3.27
C ASP A 459 -1.34 4.47 -2.93
N ALA A 460 -1.90 3.77 -1.94
CA ALA A 460 -3.29 3.92 -1.52
C ALA A 460 -3.54 5.27 -0.84
N THR A 461 -2.60 5.78 -0.04
CA THR A 461 -2.73 7.09 0.62
C THR A 461 -2.68 8.23 -0.40
N LEU A 462 -1.74 8.23 -1.36
CA LEU A 462 -1.72 9.23 -2.43
C LEU A 462 -2.98 9.18 -3.30
N PHE A 463 -3.49 7.98 -3.58
CA PHE A 463 -4.74 7.81 -4.32
C PHE A 463 -5.95 8.36 -3.54
N CYS A 464 -6.05 8.07 -2.24
CA CYS A 464 -7.05 8.68 -1.35
C CYS A 464 -6.95 10.21 -1.33
N MET A 465 -5.74 10.77 -1.24
CA MET A 465 -5.52 12.22 -1.13
C MET A 465 -5.90 12.98 -2.41
N PHE A 466 -5.50 12.47 -3.58
CA PHE A 466 -5.46 13.29 -4.80
C PHE A 466 -6.28 12.79 -5.99
N ALA A 467 -6.79 11.54 -6.02
CA ALA A 467 -7.44 11.01 -7.22
C ALA A 467 -8.73 11.77 -7.60
N CYS A 468 -9.61 12.02 -6.62
CA CYS A 468 -10.90 12.68 -6.80
C CYS A 468 -11.14 13.86 -5.83
N SER A 469 -10.07 14.40 -5.23
CA SER A 469 -10.16 15.57 -4.33
C SER A 469 -9.01 16.53 -4.59
N SER A 470 -9.30 17.82 -4.40
CA SER A 470 -8.36 18.95 -4.51
C SER A 470 -8.08 19.62 -3.17
N VAL A 471 -8.59 19.07 -2.05
CA VAL A 471 -8.50 19.70 -0.72
C VAL A 471 -7.06 19.91 -0.23
N LEU A 472 -6.11 19.15 -0.78
CA LEU A 472 -4.67 19.28 -0.50
C LEU A 472 -3.86 19.90 -1.64
N ASP A 473 -4.48 20.37 -2.72
CA ASP A 473 -3.74 20.86 -3.91
C ASP A 473 -2.94 22.14 -3.62
N THR A 474 -3.28 22.88 -2.56
CA THR A 474 -2.45 23.99 -2.05
C THR A 474 -1.00 23.56 -1.78
N MET A 475 -0.77 22.34 -1.28
CA MET A 475 0.59 21.83 -1.01
C MET A 475 1.38 21.54 -2.30
N LEU A 476 0.69 21.27 -3.41
CA LEU A 476 1.28 21.05 -4.73
C LEU A 476 1.59 22.37 -5.46
N LEU A 477 0.85 23.44 -5.11
CA LEU A 477 0.89 24.74 -5.79
C LEU A 477 1.69 25.81 -5.02
N ARG A 478 2.02 25.59 -3.74
CA ARG A 478 2.80 26.54 -2.93
C ARG A 478 4.15 26.84 -3.61
N PRO A 479 4.51 28.12 -3.84
CA PRO A 479 5.83 28.50 -4.33
C PRO A 479 6.90 28.24 -3.25
N PRO A 480 8.17 28.00 -3.64
CA PRO A 480 9.23 27.78 -2.67
C PRO A 480 9.58 29.09 -1.97
N ASP A 481 9.82 29.02 -0.65
CA ASP A 481 10.25 30.15 0.15
C ASP A 481 11.73 30.06 0.55
N LYS A 482 12.24 31.08 1.27
CA LYS A 482 13.66 31.14 1.69
C LYS A 482 14.02 30.18 2.83
N ASN A 483 13.02 29.66 3.52
CA ASN A 483 13.20 28.76 4.65
C ASN A 483 13.20 27.30 4.20
N ASP A 484 12.51 26.96 3.10
CA ASP A 484 12.36 25.61 2.55
C ASP A 484 13.69 24.87 2.31
N SER A 485 13.65 23.53 2.29
CA SER A 485 14.82 22.69 1.99
C SER A 485 15.03 22.50 0.48
N ASP A 486 16.24 22.16 0.05
CA ASP A 486 16.53 21.83 -1.36
C ASP A 486 15.59 20.74 -1.92
N SER A 487 15.27 19.74 -1.10
CA SER A 487 14.31 18.67 -1.42
C SER A 487 12.85 19.11 -1.52
N TYR A 488 12.50 20.33 -1.11
CA TYR A 488 11.11 20.84 -1.18
C TYR A 488 10.64 20.90 -2.63
N THR A 489 11.39 21.61 -3.47
CA THR A 489 11.05 21.85 -4.89
C THR A 489 11.02 20.52 -5.65
N GLU A 490 12.01 19.66 -5.44
CA GLU A 490 12.08 18.33 -6.06
C GLU A 490 10.88 17.46 -5.65
N THR A 491 10.54 17.42 -4.35
CA THR A 491 9.39 16.64 -3.85
C THR A 491 8.07 17.16 -4.38
N ARG A 492 7.85 18.49 -4.34
CA ARG A 492 6.62 19.13 -4.78
C ARG A 492 6.41 18.92 -6.27
N ASP A 493 7.44 19.14 -7.08
CA ASP A 493 7.32 19.06 -8.53
C ASP A 493 7.17 17.61 -8.98
N LEU A 494 7.95 16.66 -8.43
CA LEU A 494 7.72 15.22 -8.67
C LEU A 494 6.29 14.79 -8.31
N LEU A 495 5.81 15.18 -7.12
CA LEU A 495 4.47 14.81 -6.66
C LEU A 495 3.38 15.42 -7.55
N ARG A 496 3.52 16.70 -7.92
CA ARG A 496 2.55 17.39 -8.78
C ARG A 496 2.58 16.87 -10.22
N THR A 497 3.72 16.96 -10.90
CA THR A 497 3.80 16.86 -12.36
C THR A 497 4.06 15.43 -12.85
N GLU A 498 4.62 14.55 -12.01
CA GLU A 498 4.90 13.16 -12.38
C GLU A 498 4.01 12.11 -11.69
N ILE A 499 3.28 12.49 -10.64
CA ILE A 499 2.33 11.62 -9.92
C ILE A 499 0.88 12.13 -10.03
N VAL A 500 0.54 13.29 -9.44
CA VAL A 500 -0.85 13.75 -9.33
C VAL A 500 -1.47 14.16 -10.67
N ASN A 501 -0.79 15.00 -11.46
CA ASN A 501 -1.31 15.41 -12.78
C ASN A 501 -1.44 14.19 -13.74
N PRO A 502 -0.46 13.27 -13.84
CA PRO A 502 -0.63 12.03 -14.64
C PRO A 502 -1.73 11.10 -14.12
N LEU A 503 -1.90 10.97 -12.79
CA LEU A 503 -3.01 10.21 -12.22
C LEU A 503 -4.37 10.77 -12.67
N ARG A 504 -4.57 12.08 -12.55
CA ARG A 504 -5.85 12.73 -12.90
C ARG A 504 -6.11 12.78 -14.41
N LYS A 505 -5.07 13.01 -15.22
CA LYS A 505 -5.20 13.17 -16.67
C LYS A 505 -5.27 11.84 -17.43
N ASN A 506 -4.43 10.87 -17.06
CA ASN A 506 -4.30 9.60 -17.78
C ASN A 506 -4.93 8.41 -17.02
N GLY A 507 -5.19 8.58 -15.71
CA GLY A 507 -5.68 7.51 -14.85
C GLY A 507 -4.62 6.52 -14.38
N TYR A 508 -3.33 6.79 -14.61
CA TYR A 508 -2.25 5.83 -14.33
C TYR A 508 -0.94 6.52 -13.95
N VAL A 509 -0.23 5.96 -12.96
CA VAL A 509 1.12 6.37 -12.55
C VAL A 509 2.03 5.14 -12.43
N CYS A 510 3.24 5.22 -12.99
CA CYS A 510 4.21 4.13 -12.89
C CYS A 510 4.94 4.11 -11.53
N ALA A 511 5.25 2.92 -11.04
CA ALA A 511 6.05 2.67 -9.84
C ALA A 511 7.43 3.38 -9.85
N THR A 512 7.96 3.76 -11.02
CA THR A 512 9.17 4.61 -11.13
C THR A 512 9.04 5.93 -10.39
N LYS A 513 7.88 6.59 -10.49
CA LYS A 513 7.64 7.92 -9.92
C LYS A 513 7.45 7.83 -8.41
N VAL A 514 6.69 6.83 -7.97
CA VAL A 514 6.57 6.46 -6.55
C VAL A 514 7.94 6.13 -5.95
N MET A 515 8.79 5.33 -6.61
CA MET A 515 10.11 5.01 -6.07
C MET A 515 11.05 6.23 -6.03
N ALA A 516 10.93 7.17 -6.98
CA ALA A 516 11.65 8.44 -6.89
C ALA A 516 11.23 9.22 -5.64
N LEU A 517 9.92 9.31 -5.37
CA LEU A 517 9.39 9.95 -4.16
C LEU A 517 9.87 9.26 -2.88
N ARG A 518 9.81 7.92 -2.83
CA ARG A 518 10.32 7.11 -1.71
C ARG A 518 11.79 7.40 -1.40
N LYS A 519 12.64 7.57 -2.43
CA LYS A 519 14.05 7.93 -2.26
C LYS A 519 14.26 9.33 -1.69
N ILE A 520 13.50 10.32 -2.16
CA ILE A 520 13.61 11.70 -1.66
C ILE A 520 13.15 11.77 -0.19
N LEU A 521 12.06 11.08 0.14
CA LEU A 521 11.55 10.99 1.52
C LEU A 521 12.54 10.26 2.45
N GLU A 522 13.15 9.16 2.02
CA GLU A 522 14.18 8.44 2.78
C GLU A 522 15.44 9.32 3.02
N ALA A 523 15.87 10.07 1.98
CA ALA A 523 17.00 10.98 2.08
C ALA A 523 16.73 12.18 3.02
N ALA A 524 15.49 12.72 3.00
CA ALA A 524 15.11 13.87 3.82
C ALA A 524 14.74 13.51 5.27
N GLY A 525 14.21 12.31 5.51
CA GLY A 525 13.55 11.95 6.76
C GLY A 525 14.45 11.47 7.90
N LYS A 526 15.67 11.01 7.59
CA LYS A 526 16.52 10.20 8.50
C LYS A 526 15.90 8.85 8.90
N SER A 527 14.71 8.53 8.38
CA SER A 527 13.95 7.30 8.56
C SER A 527 14.30 6.31 7.44
N THR A 528 14.84 5.14 7.81
CA THR A 528 15.28 4.11 6.87
C THR A 528 14.16 3.15 6.49
N GLY A 529 14.30 2.48 5.35
CA GLY A 529 13.37 1.46 4.87
C GLY A 529 12.25 2.03 4.00
N PHE A 530 12.22 3.35 3.78
CA PHE A 530 11.20 4.01 2.95
C PHE A 530 11.20 3.53 1.49
N THR A 531 12.25 2.87 1.00
CA THR A 531 12.31 2.28 -0.35
C THR A 531 12.05 0.76 -0.43
N SER A 532 11.94 0.05 0.69
CA SER A 532 11.89 -1.43 0.71
C SER A 532 10.86 -2.05 1.67
N GLU A 533 10.55 -1.39 2.77
CA GLU A 533 9.67 -1.90 3.82
C GLU A 533 8.21 -1.46 3.60
N GLU A 534 7.27 -2.16 4.23
CA GLU A 534 5.93 -1.64 4.49
C GLU A 534 6.05 -0.63 5.64
N LYS A 535 5.49 0.58 5.47
CA LYS A 535 5.41 1.61 6.52
C LYS A 535 3.96 1.93 6.83
N ASP A 536 3.72 2.64 7.93
CA ASP A 536 2.39 3.17 8.21
C ASP A 536 2.09 4.43 7.38
N PRO A 537 0.85 4.61 6.86
CA PRO A 537 0.38 5.88 6.31
C PRO A 537 0.64 7.08 7.23
N GLU A 538 0.59 6.92 8.55
CA GLU A 538 0.97 7.96 9.53
C GLU A 538 2.43 8.40 9.36
N GLU A 539 3.38 7.46 9.26
CA GLU A 539 4.81 7.75 9.09
C GLU A 539 5.06 8.47 7.75
N PHE A 540 4.37 8.00 6.70
CA PHE A 540 4.41 8.64 5.37
C PHE A 540 3.85 10.06 5.38
N LEU A 541 2.66 10.29 5.96
CA LEU A 541 2.03 11.61 6.01
C LEU A 541 2.88 12.62 6.79
N ASN A 542 3.36 12.24 7.98
CA ASN A 542 4.27 13.09 8.76
C ASN A 542 5.52 13.45 7.95
N GLN A 543 6.15 12.46 7.31
CA GLN A 543 7.38 12.67 6.52
C GLN A 543 7.14 13.58 5.30
N LEU A 544 6.04 13.38 4.58
CA LEU A 544 5.67 14.19 3.41
C LEU A 544 5.34 15.63 3.82
N PHE A 545 4.55 15.81 4.88
CA PHE A 545 4.13 17.13 5.37
C PHE A 545 5.30 17.92 5.94
N GLN A 546 6.27 17.24 6.59
CA GLN A 546 7.52 17.86 7.04
C GLN A 546 8.37 18.35 5.86
N VAL A 547 8.52 17.54 4.80
CA VAL A 547 9.33 17.91 3.62
C VAL A 547 8.67 19.03 2.82
N LEU A 548 7.34 19.00 2.68
CA LEU A 548 6.57 20.03 1.97
C LEU A 548 6.22 21.25 2.83
N ARG A 549 6.53 21.21 4.13
CA ARG A 549 6.18 22.21 5.14
C ARG A 549 4.72 22.65 5.04
N VAL A 550 3.85 21.65 5.04
CA VAL A 550 2.41 21.88 5.07
C VAL A 550 2.04 22.32 6.48
N GLU A 551 1.25 23.38 6.60
CA GLU A 551 0.68 23.77 7.87
C GLU A 551 -0.26 22.65 8.39
N PRO A 552 -0.49 22.56 9.71
CA PRO A 552 -1.47 21.64 10.27
C PRO A 552 -2.82 21.75 9.55
N LEU A 553 -3.42 20.62 9.17
CA LEU A 553 -4.71 20.61 8.46
C LEU A 553 -5.86 21.14 9.33
N PHE A 554 -5.69 21.01 10.65
CA PHE A 554 -6.64 21.51 11.64
C PHE A 554 -6.00 21.67 13.01
N TYR A 555 -6.66 22.44 13.86
CA TYR A 555 -6.24 22.69 15.24
C TYR A 555 -7.30 22.18 16.22
N ILE A 556 -6.86 21.37 17.20
CA ILE A 556 -7.67 20.96 18.33
C ILE A 556 -7.22 21.67 19.60
N ARG A 557 -8.17 22.01 20.47
CA ARG A 557 -7.89 22.61 21.78
C ARG A 557 -8.54 21.76 22.86
N LYS A 558 -7.79 21.56 23.96
CA LYS A 558 -8.34 21.13 25.25
C LYS A 558 -8.60 22.36 26.10
N CYS A 559 -9.72 22.39 26.84
CA CYS A 559 -10.20 23.54 27.62
C CYS A 559 -9.06 24.41 28.19
N GLU A 560 -9.04 25.69 27.81
CA GLU A 560 -8.08 26.73 28.26
C GLU A 560 -6.59 26.47 27.96
N LYS A 561 -6.25 25.44 27.17
CA LYS A 561 -4.86 25.20 26.70
C LYS A 561 -4.59 25.85 25.35
N LYS A 562 -3.31 25.91 24.97
CA LYS A 562 -2.92 26.30 23.60
C LYS A 562 -3.46 25.29 22.58
N PRO A 563 -3.89 25.73 21.38
CA PRO A 563 -4.22 24.84 20.28
C PRO A 563 -3.03 23.93 19.91
N GLN A 564 -3.34 22.70 19.50
CA GLN A 564 -2.41 21.75 18.92
C GLN A 564 -2.78 21.52 17.46
N GLY A 565 -1.85 21.85 16.56
CA GLY A 565 -1.98 21.55 15.14
C GLY A 565 -1.82 20.04 14.89
N CYS A 566 -2.68 19.48 14.05
CA CYS A 566 -2.71 18.06 13.67
C CYS A 566 -2.75 17.88 12.15
N ILE A 567 -2.22 16.76 11.66
CA ILE A 567 -2.41 16.29 10.27
C ILE A 567 -3.60 15.34 10.20
N PHE A 568 -3.73 14.46 11.19
CA PHE A 568 -4.80 13.49 11.35
C PHE A 568 -5.15 13.36 12.84
N TYR A 569 -6.33 12.80 13.13
CA TYR A 569 -6.81 12.58 14.49
C TYR A 569 -7.01 11.08 14.72
N GLN A 570 -6.24 10.49 15.64
CA GLN A 570 -6.47 9.13 16.11
C GLN A 570 -7.65 9.12 17.07
N ILE A 571 -8.65 8.31 16.73
CA ILE A 571 -9.81 8.08 17.59
C ILE A 571 -9.39 7.18 18.75
N PHE A 572 -9.57 7.66 19.99
CA PHE A 572 -9.32 6.93 21.22
C PHE A 572 -10.59 6.89 22.09
N MET A 573 -11.00 5.69 22.50
CA MET A 573 -12.11 5.53 23.45
C MET A 573 -11.99 4.23 24.23
N GLU A 574 -12.68 4.19 25.36
CA GLU A 574 -12.94 2.95 26.08
C GLU A 574 -14.17 2.26 25.46
N LYS A 575 -14.08 0.94 25.22
CA LYS A 575 -15.15 0.18 24.59
C LYS A 575 -16.38 0.12 25.50
N ARG A 576 -17.40 0.91 25.18
CA ARG A 576 -18.71 0.90 25.84
C ARG A 576 -19.45 -0.39 25.49
N GLN A 577 -20.12 -1.00 26.47
CA GLN A 577 -20.83 -2.28 26.30
C GLN A 577 -22.11 -2.19 25.44
N SER A 578 -22.51 -0.98 25.02
CA SER A 578 -23.82 -0.70 24.41
C SER A 578 -23.79 -0.45 22.90
N VAL A 579 -22.63 -0.47 22.24
CA VAL A 579 -22.51 -0.23 20.79
C VAL A 579 -21.53 -1.23 20.18
N ASP A 580 -22.07 -2.21 19.43
CA ASP A 580 -21.27 -3.21 18.73
C ASP A 580 -20.75 -2.71 17.37
N ILE A 581 -21.57 -1.94 16.65
CA ILE A 581 -21.27 -1.37 15.32
C ILE A 581 -21.44 0.16 15.38
N PRO A 582 -20.37 0.93 15.70
CA PRO A 582 -20.43 2.38 15.79
C PRO A 582 -20.26 3.06 14.41
N SER A 583 -20.83 4.25 14.27
CA SER A 583 -20.54 5.15 13.15
C SER A 583 -19.33 6.04 13.44
N VAL A 584 -18.64 6.52 12.39
CA VAL A 584 -17.50 7.44 12.54
C VAL A 584 -17.89 8.73 13.29
N GLN A 585 -19.12 9.21 13.13
CA GLN A 585 -19.69 10.31 13.93
C GLN A 585 -19.65 10.00 15.44
N GLN A 586 -20.22 8.87 15.86
CA GLN A 586 -20.22 8.44 17.27
C GLN A 586 -18.81 8.21 17.80
N LEU A 587 -17.92 7.66 16.95
CA LEU A 587 -16.52 7.44 17.31
C LEU A 587 -15.79 8.77 17.56
N LEU A 588 -15.95 9.75 16.67
CA LEU A 588 -15.33 11.07 16.79
C LEU A 588 -15.88 11.83 18.01
N GLU A 589 -17.20 11.92 18.15
CA GLU A 589 -17.84 12.58 19.30
C GLU A 589 -17.39 11.93 20.62
N GLY A 590 -17.43 10.60 20.72
CA GLY A 590 -17.02 9.89 21.93
C GLY A 590 -15.54 10.10 22.28
N SER A 591 -14.66 10.16 21.29
CA SER A 591 -13.23 10.43 21.46
C SER A 591 -12.98 11.87 21.91
N MET A 592 -13.61 12.86 21.25
CA MET A 592 -13.49 14.28 21.57
C MET A 592 -14.07 14.62 22.95
N VAL A 593 -15.24 14.07 23.30
CA VAL A 593 -15.88 14.26 24.61
C VAL A 593 -15.05 13.63 25.72
N THR A 594 -14.50 12.43 25.52
CA THR A 594 -13.59 11.78 26.49
C THR A 594 -12.31 12.59 26.68
N GLY A 595 -11.78 13.15 25.58
CA GLY A 595 -10.61 14.02 25.60
C GLY A 595 -10.83 15.41 26.21
N ASP A 596 -12.07 15.88 26.35
CA ASP A 596 -12.42 17.31 26.52
C ASP A 596 -11.72 18.17 25.44
N LEU A 597 -11.96 17.79 24.18
CA LEU A 597 -11.39 18.39 22.98
C LEU A 597 -12.47 19.06 22.13
N LYS A 598 -12.09 20.15 21.46
CA LYS A 598 -12.87 20.83 20.43
C LYS A 598 -11.96 21.24 19.27
N PHE A 599 -12.54 21.41 18.08
CA PHE A 599 -11.88 22.10 16.97
C PHE A 599 -11.96 23.63 17.20
N THR A 600 -10.86 24.35 16.97
CA THR A 600 -10.86 25.81 17.12
C THR A 600 -11.53 26.51 15.94
N GLU A 601 -11.53 25.88 14.77
CA GLU A 601 -12.15 26.35 13.52
C GLU A 601 -12.56 25.16 12.64
N ALA A 602 -13.35 25.41 11.60
CA ALA A 602 -13.82 24.36 10.71
C ALA A 602 -12.67 23.85 9.81
N PRO A 603 -12.27 22.56 9.90
CA PRO A 603 -11.21 22.02 9.06
C PRO A 603 -11.63 21.95 7.59
N SER A 604 -10.72 22.32 6.67
CA SER A 604 -10.91 22.10 5.23
C SER A 604 -10.77 20.62 4.88
N CYS A 605 -9.78 19.94 5.48
CA CYS A 605 -9.53 18.50 5.39
C CYS A 605 -9.44 17.90 6.80
N LEU A 606 -10.14 16.78 7.04
CA LEU A 606 -10.11 16.05 8.29
C LEU A 606 -9.83 14.56 8.01
N ILE A 607 -8.67 14.10 8.47
CA ILE A 607 -8.24 12.70 8.37
C ILE A 607 -8.44 12.04 9.73
N LEU A 608 -9.31 11.03 9.81
CA LEU A 608 -9.64 10.31 11.04
C LEU A 608 -9.09 8.88 11.00
N GLN A 609 -8.20 8.54 11.92
CA GLN A 609 -7.62 7.19 12.04
C GLN A 609 -8.47 6.36 13.01
N MET A 610 -8.88 5.17 12.55
CA MET A 610 -9.84 4.30 13.24
C MET A 610 -9.22 3.66 14.50
N PRO A 611 -10.01 3.29 15.53
CA PRO A 611 -9.50 2.73 16.77
C PRO A 611 -8.99 1.29 16.59
N ARG A 612 -7.70 1.18 16.27
CA ARG A 612 -6.93 -0.06 16.08
C ARG A 612 -5.71 -0.08 16.98
N ASN A 613 -5.17 -1.26 17.26
CA ASN A 613 -3.94 -1.42 18.06
C ASN A 613 -3.02 -2.47 17.41
N GLY A 614 -2.13 -2.02 16.52
CA GLY A 614 -1.30 -2.89 15.69
C GLY A 614 -2.12 -3.70 14.66
N LYS A 615 -1.45 -4.64 13.97
CA LYS A 615 -2.03 -5.36 12.82
C LYS A 615 -3.22 -6.28 13.17
N ASN A 616 -3.29 -6.79 14.40
CA ASN A 616 -4.23 -7.86 14.77
C ASN A 616 -5.41 -7.43 15.65
N PHE A 617 -5.45 -6.18 16.17
CA PHE A 617 -6.53 -5.73 17.06
C PHE A 617 -7.32 -4.58 16.44
N LYS A 618 -8.58 -4.85 16.13
CA LYS A 618 -9.61 -3.86 15.81
C LYS A 618 -10.54 -3.75 17.02
N MET A 619 -10.80 -2.54 17.53
CA MET A 619 -11.67 -2.35 18.70
C MET A 619 -13.13 -2.76 18.40
N PHE A 620 -13.56 -2.52 17.16
CA PHE A 620 -14.85 -2.89 16.61
C PHE A 620 -14.61 -3.76 15.35
N PRO A 621 -15.38 -4.85 15.14
CA PRO A 621 -15.24 -5.70 13.97
C PRO A 621 -15.77 -5.02 12.69
N THR A 622 -16.72 -4.10 12.86
CA THR A 622 -17.43 -3.36 11.82
C THR A 622 -17.57 -1.91 12.30
N ILE A 623 -17.26 -0.95 11.42
CA ILE A 623 -17.45 0.49 11.65
C ILE A 623 -18.22 1.03 10.44
N ILE A 624 -19.19 1.91 10.66
CA ILE A 624 -19.94 2.57 9.58
C ILE A 624 -19.25 3.89 9.21
N PRO A 625 -18.67 4.03 8.01
CA PRO A 625 -18.13 5.31 7.55
C PRO A 625 -19.27 6.31 7.35
N THR A 626 -19.37 7.28 8.25
CA THR A 626 -20.37 8.34 8.15
C THR A 626 -20.15 9.13 6.86
N LEU A 627 -21.15 9.19 5.97
CA LEU A 627 -21.02 9.84 4.66
C LEU A 627 -20.94 11.38 4.73
N GLU A 628 -21.64 11.95 5.70
CA GLU A 628 -21.68 13.38 6.00
C GLU A 628 -21.49 13.55 7.50
N LEU A 629 -20.32 14.06 7.89
CA LEU A 629 -19.85 14.16 9.27
C LEU A 629 -20.15 15.55 9.81
N ASP A 630 -20.93 15.62 10.88
CA ASP A 630 -21.35 16.87 11.49
C ASP A 630 -20.40 17.27 12.61
N ILE A 631 -19.75 18.43 12.45
CA ILE A 631 -18.76 18.95 13.38
C ILE A 631 -19.26 20.17 14.17
N THR A 632 -20.52 20.57 13.98
CA THR A 632 -21.13 21.79 14.59
C THR A 632 -20.94 21.81 16.11
N ASP A 633 -21.25 20.70 16.77
CA ASP A 633 -21.19 20.58 18.23
C ASP A 633 -19.77 20.28 18.75
N LEU A 634 -18.80 20.06 17.84
CA LEU A 634 -17.37 19.84 18.12
C LEU A 634 -16.52 21.11 17.99
N LEU A 635 -17.07 22.21 17.48
CA LEU A 635 -16.40 23.50 17.32
C LEU A 635 -16.53 24.36 18.58
N GLU A 636 -15.51 25.16 18.92
CA GLU A 636 -15.53 26.02 20.12
C GLU A 636 -16.58 27.14 20.03
N ASP A 637 -16.43 28.06 19.08
CA ASP A 637 -17.20 29.32 19.01
C ASP A 637 -18.41 29.27 18.04
N THR A 638 -18.92 28.07 17.75
CA THR A 638 -20.06 27.88 16.84
C THR A 638 -21.39 27.85 17.61
N PRO A 639 -22.43 28.60 17.20
CA PRO A 639 -23.74 28.55 17.83
C PRO A 639 -24.41 27.18 17.67
N ARG A 640 -25.00 26.65 18.75
CA ARG A 640 -25.57 25.30 18.77
C ARG A 640 -27.04 25.29 19.15
N GLN A 641 -27.75 24.25 18.73
CA GLN A 641 -29.16 24.03 19.09
C GLN A 641 -29.26 23.23 20.40
N CYS A 642 -30.18 23.66 21.27
CA CYS A 642 -30.52 22.98 22.52
C CYS A 642 -31.08 21.59 22.23
N SER A 643 -30.49 20.54 22.82
CA SER A 643 -30.86 19.13 22.60
C SER A 643 -32.29 18.77 23.05
N ILE A 644 -33.05 19.71 23.63
CA ILE A 644 -34.45 19.55 24.07
C ILE A 644 -35.40 20.41 23.22
N CYS A 645 -35.21 21.73 23.19
CA CYS A 645 -36.15 22.68 22.58
C CYS A 645 -35.67 23.28 21.24
N GLN A 646 -34.49 22.90 20.75
CA GLN A 646 -33.83 23.39 19.52
C GLN A 646 -33.51 24.90 19.46
N SER A 647 -33.94 25.70 20.45
CA SER A 647 -33.51 27.09 20.66
C SER A 647 -31.99 27.17 20.93
N LEU A 648 -31.42 28.37 20.84
CA LEU A 648 -29.99 28.64 21.08
C LEU A 648 -29.49 28.04 22.41
N ALA A 649 -28.47 27.21 22.34
CA ALA A 649 -27.78 26.65 23.50
C ALA A 649 -26.69 27.60 24.01
N VAL A 650 -26.64 27.76 25.33
CA VAL A 650 -25.67 28.62 26.04
C VAL A 650 -24.77 27.84 27.00
N VAL A 651 -25.05 26.55 27.20
CA VAL A 651 -24.22 25.64 28.00
C VAL A 651 -24.12 24.27 27.35
N GLU A 652 -23.01 23.57 27.59
CA GLU A 652 -22.84 22.15 27.29
C GLU A 652 -22.55 21.34 28.57
N CYS A 653 -22.88 20.04 28.57
CA CYS A 653 -22.60 19.18 29.72
C CYS A 653 -21.97 17.85 29.29
N GLN A 654 -20.65 17.73 29.49
CA GLN A 654 -19.86 16.53 29.20
C GLN A 654 -20.45 15.27 29.84
N LYS A 655 -20.85 15.32 31.12
CA LYS A 655 -21.43 14.17 31.83
C LYS A 655 -22.80 13.74 31.32
N CYS A 656 -23.58 14.63 30.70
CA CYS A 656 -24.85 14.25 30.08
C CYS A 656 -24.65 13.49 28.76
N TYR A 657 -23.43 13.42 28.20
CA TYR A 657 -23.16 12.62 26.99
C TYR A 657 -23.46 11.13 27.18
N GLU A 658 -23.26 10.61 28.40
CA GLU A 658 -23.55 9.21 28.76
C GLU A 658 -25.05 8.96 29.00
N ASP A 659 -25.88 10.00 29.03
CA ASP A 659 -27.30 9.91 29.32
C ASP A 659 -28.10 9.49 28.08
N ALA A 660 -28.47 8.21 28.03
CA ALA A 660 -29.27 7.65 26.94
C ALA A 660 -30.71 8.20 26.87
N GLY A 661 -31.20 8.87 27.92
CA GLY A 661 -32.55 9.45 27.96
C GLY A 661 -32.69 10.81 27.25
N ILE A 662 -31.58 11.38 26.78
CA ILE A 662 -31.56 12.64 26.01
C ILE A 662 -30.73 12.37 24.76
N SER A 663 -31.31 12.49 23.55
CA SER A 663 -30.59 12.41 22.25
C SER A 663 -29.43 11.39 22.19
N PRO A 664 -29.64 10.09 22.53
CA PRO A 664 -28.56 9.13 22.80
C PRO A 664 -27.44 9.12 21.75
N GLY A 665 -26.19 9.08 22.21
CA GLY A 665 -25.00 9.09 21.35
C GLY A 665 -24.45 10.47 20.99
N HIS A 666 -25.24 11.54 21.12
CA HIS A 666 -24.85 12.91 20.74
C HIS A 666 -24.34 13.79 21.89
N ILE A 667 -23.53 14.81 21.58
CA ILE A 667 -23.17 15.88 22.53
C ILE A 667 -24.43 16.57 23.09
N LYS A 668 -24.38 16.95 24.38
CA LYS A 668 -25.50 17.59 25.08
C LYS A 668 -25.22 19.06 25.32
N GLN A 669 -26.05 19.91 24.73
CA GLN A 669 -26.07 21.34 24.97
C GLN A 669 -27.51 21.83 25.20
N PHE A 670 -27.64 22.87 26.01
CA PHE A 670 -28.95 23.33 26.49
C PHE A 670 -29.04 24.86 26.45
N CYS A 671 -30.25 25.37 26.22
CA CYS A 671 -30.60 26.72 26.60
C CYS A 671 -30.70 26.82 28.14
N GLU A 672 -30.69 28.04 28.67
CA GLU A 672 -30.67 28.29 30.12
C GLU A 672 -31.85 27.65 30.89
N ILE A 673 -33.03 27.55 30.24
CA ILE A 673 -34.24 26.94 30.83
C ILE A 673 -34.11 25.41 30.86
N CYS A 674 -33.81 24.79 29.71
CA CYS A 674 -33.68 23.34 29.62
C CYS A 674 -32.50 22.82 30.46
N ASN A 675 -31.42 23.60 30.59
CA ASN A 675 -30.30 23.30 31.48
C ASN A 675 -30.79 23.08 32.93
N LYS A 676 -31.58 24.01 33.45
CA LYS A 676 -32.13 23.93 34.81
C LYS A 676 -33.04 22.72 34.97
N GLN A 677 -33.95 22.50 34.01
CA GLN A 677 -34.88 21.35 34.04
C GLN A 677 -34.16 19.99 34.00
N VAL A 678 -33.18 19.82 33.11
CA VAL A 678 -32.42 18.57 32.95
C VAL A 678 -31.62 18.22 34.21
N HIS A 679 -31.00 19.21 34.85
CA HIS A 679 -30.13 19.01 36.02
C HIS A 679 -30.87 19.03 37.37
N LEU A 680 -32.17 19.36 37.40
CA LEU A 680 -33.04 19.06 38.54
C LEU A 680 -33.29 17.55 38.73
N HIS A 681 -33.04 16.73 37.69
CA HIS A 681 -33.17 15.28 37.79
C HIS A 681 -32.13 14.69 38.75
N ARG A 682 -32.55 13.79 39.66
CA ARG A 682 -31.69 13.25 40.73
C ARG A 682 -30.37 12.63 40.24
N GLN A 683 -30.38 11.99 39.07
CA GLN A 683 -29.18 11.39 38.48
C GLN A 683 -28.20 12.41 37.89
N ARG A 684 -28.68 13.62 37.54
CA ARG A 684 -27.91 14.67 36.84
C ARG A 684 -27.54 15.85 37.73
N SER A 685 -28.05 15.92 38.97
CA SER A 685 -27.79 17.02 39.91
C SER A 685 -26.32 17.20 40.30
N GLY A 686 -25.49 16.16 40.18
CA GLY A 686 -24.04 16.21 40.41
C GLY A 686 -23.20 16.60 39.18
N HIS A 687 -23.83 17.04 38.09
CA HIS A 687 -23.15 17.47 36.88
C HIS A 687 -22.73 18.95 36.98
N ARG A 688 -21.72 19.34 36.20
CA ARG A 688 -21.25 20.72 36.09
C ARG A 688 -21.25 21.12 34.61
N PRO A 689 -22.32 21.75 34.10
CA PRO A 689 -22.35 22.32 32.76
C PRO A 689 -21.29 23.43 32.60
N ARG A 690 -20.72 23.55 31.40
CA ARG A 690 -19.79 24.62 30.99
C ARG A 690 -20.54 25.60 30.09
N GLY A 691 -20.28 26.91 30.25
CA GLY A 691 -20.79 27.92 29.34
C GLY A 691 -20.22 27.78 27.93
N LEU A 692 -21.04 28.00 26.92
CA LEU A 692 -20.63 28.10 25.52
C LEU A 692 -20.33 29.56 25.16
N SER A 693 -19.31 29.78 24.33
CA SER A 693 -19.08 31.05 23.66
C SER A 693 -20.14 31.25 22.58
N VAL A 694 -20.98 32.27 22.75
CA VAL A 694 -22.04 32.63 21.81
C VAL A 694 -21.80 34.07 21.32
N PRO A 695 -21.66 34.29 20.00
CA PRO A 695 -21.57 35.65 19.44
C PRO A 695 -22.75 36.53 19.88
N ARG A 696 -22.45 37.77 20.28
CA ARG A 696 -23.44 38.68 20.92
C ARG A 696 -24.57 39.13 19.98
N ASP A 697 -24.35 39.06 18.67
CA ASP A 697 -25.23 39.64 17.65
C ASP A 697 -26.20 38.60 17.03
N LEU A 698 -26.31 37.41 17.61
CA LEU A 698 -27.21 36.35 17.15
C LEU A 698 -28.63 36.55 17.69
N ASN A 699 -29.55 36.96 16.81
CA ASN A 699 -30.98 36.91 17.08
C ASN A 699 -31.45 35.48 17.36
N GLU A 700 -32.39 35.31 18.31
CA GLU A 700 -32.97 34.01 18.70
C GLU A 700 -33.66 33.25 17.55
N GLN A 701 -33.94 33.93 16.43
CA GLN A 701 -34.58 33.41 15.23
C GLN A 701 -33.60 33.12 14.08
N ALA A 702 -32.29 33.29 14.29
CA ALA A 702 -31.28 33.00 13.28
C ALA A 702 -31.27 31.49 12.97
N VAL A 703 -31.33 31.14 11.68
CA VAL A 703 -31.19 29.74 11.23
C VAL A 703 -29.75 29.32 11.46
N LEU A 704 -29.52 28.51 12.49
CA LEU A 704 -28.19 27.99 12.81
C LEU A 704 -27.79 26.94 11.75
N GLN A 705 -26.92 27.34 10.83
CA GLN A 705 -26.35 26.42 9.84
C GLN A 705 -25.42 25.43 10.52
N ARG A 706 -25.69 24.14 10.31
CA ARG A 706 -24.82 23.05 10.77
C ARG A 706 -23.64 22.92 9.82
N GLN A 707 -22.46 22.68 10.37
CA GLN A 707 -21.21 22.54 9.63
C GLN A 707 -20.92 21.06 9.41
N CYS A 708 -20.99 20.64 8.15
CA CYS A 708 -20.83 19.25 7.74
C CYS A 708 -19.62 19.08 6.81
N MET A 709 -18.96 17.92 6.90
CA MET A 709 -17.89 17.50 6.00
C MET A 709 -18.30 16.24 5.24
N GLN A 710 -17.89 16.13 3.98
CA GLN A 710 -18.24 14.98 3.15
C GLN A 710 -17.11 13.95 3.11
N LEU A 711 -17.47 12.68 3.32
CA LEU A 711 -16.56 11.55 3.14
C LEU A 711 -16.25 11.38 1.65
N TYR A 712 -14.97 11.47 1.29
CA TYR A 712 -14.53 11.34 -0.10
C TYR A 712 -13.59 10.15 -0.32
N ALA A 713 -12.88 9.69 0.73
CA ALA A 713 -12.04 8.49 0.65
C ALA A 713 -11.98 7.72 1.98
N VAL A 714 -11.80 6.41 1.89
CA VAL A 714 -11.48 5.52 3.02
C VAL A 714 -10.28 4.67 2.65
N LEU A 715 -9.22 4.78 3.42
CA LEU A 715 -8.05 3.92 3.35
C LEU A 715 -8.32 2.68 4.22
N CYS A 716 -8.16 1.48 3.68
CA CYS A 716 -8.41 0.21 4.37
C CYS A 716 -7.17 -0.68 4.45
N ILE A 717 -7.05 -1.44 5.54
CA ILE A 717 -6.07 -2.53 5.71
C ILE A 717 -6.70 -3.73 6.43
N GLU A 718 -6.52 -4.91 5.82
CA GLU A 718 -6.93 -6.19 6.39
C GLU A 718 -5.84 -6.78 7.28
N THR A 719 -4.62 -6.94 6.76
CA THR A 719 -3.43 -7.44 7.50
C THR A 719 -2.16 -6.63 7.22
N SER A 720 -1.73 -6.59 5.94
CA SER A 720 -0.44 -6.01 5.49
C SER A 720 -0.50 -5.47 4.05
N HIS A 721 -1.69 -5.06 3.60
CA HIS A 721 -1.89 -4.51 2.27
C HIS A 721 -2.96 -3.42 2.30
N TYR A 722 -2.52 -2.18 2.13
CA TYR A 722 -3.38 -1.00 2.08
C TYR A 722 -4.06 -0.88 0.71
N VAL A 723 -5.34 -0.54 0.74
CA VAL A 723 -6.19 -0.31 -0.43
C VAL A 723 -7.08 0.90 -0.19
N ALA A 724 -7.54 1.55 -1.26
CA ALA A 724 -8.36 2.75 -1.14
C ALA A 724 -9.78 2.51 -1.65
N PHE A 725 -10.75 3.11 -0.96
CA PHE A 725 -12.06 3.43 -1.50
C PHE A 725 -12.12 4.93 -1.76
N ILE A 726 -12.65 5.32 -2.91
CA ILE A 726 -12.90 6.72 -3.26
C ILE A 726 -14.35 6.91 -3.72
N ARG A 727 -14.91 8.07 -3.44
CA ARG A 727 -16.20 8.53 -3.97
C ARG A 727 -15.93 9.53 -5.08
N HIS A 728 -16.31 9.20 -6.31
CA HIS A 728 -16.04 10.02 -7.50
C HIS A 728 -17.26 10.86 -7.96
N SER A 729 -18.36 10.80 -7.21
CA SER A 729 -19.47 11.76 -7.30
C SER A 729 -20.29 11.82 -6.01
N PHE A 730 -20.75 13.02 -5.68
CA PHE A 730 -21.58 13.25 -4.50
C PHE A 730 -23.08 13.15 -4.81
N HIS A 731 -23.49 13.34 -6.07
CA HIS A 731 -24.90 13.29 -6.50
C HIS A 731 -25.51 11.87 -6.57
N HIS A 732 -24.68 10.83 -6.60
CA HIS A 732 -25.14 9.43 -6.73
C HIS A 732 -24.48 8.53 -5.68
N SER A 733 -25.27 7.85 -4.86
CA SER A 733 -24.76 6.99 -3.77
C SER A 733 -23.95 5.77 -4.27
N THR A 734 -24.07 5.41 -5.54
CA THR A 734 -23.43 4.26 -6.19
C THR A 734 -22.05 4.54 -6.79
N GLN A 735 -21.60 5.80 -6.80
CA GLN A 735 -20.33 6.20 -7.45
C GLN A 735 -19.13 6.09 -6.50
N TRP A 736 -18.91 4.84 -6.05
CA TRP A 736 -17.74 4.40 -5.32
C TRP A 736 -16.82 3.56 -6.22
N ALA A 737 -15.51 3.70 -6.00
CA ALA A 737 -14.50 2.86 -6.62
C ALA A 737 -13.49 2.34 -5.60
N PHE A 738 -13.09 1.09 -5.80
CA PHE A 738 -12.08 0.36 -5.04
C PHE A 738 -10.77 0.32 -5.81
N PHE A 739 -9.68 0.78 -5.22
CA PHE A 739 -8.33 0.80 -5.79
C PHE A 739 -7.39 -0.15 -5.04
N ASP A 740 -6.70 -0.98 -5.81
CA ASP A 740 -5.63 -1.85 -5.33
C ASP A 740 -4.39 -1.69 -6.24
N SER A 741 -3.27 -1.25 -5.65
CA SER A 741 -2.02 -0.98 -6.37
C SER A 741 -1.28 -2.24 -6.82
N MET A 742 -1.66 -3.40 -6.29
CA MET A 742 -1.08 -4.72 -6.57
C MET A 742 -2.16 -5.77 -6.88
N ALA A 743 -3.25 -5.34 -7.53
CA ALA A 743 -4.42 -6.15 -7.83
C ALA A 743 -4.12 -7.41 -8.66
N ASP A 744 -3.10 -7.34 -9.52
CA ASP A 744 -2.65 -8.42 -10.40
C ASP A 744 -1.14 -8.28 -10.66
N ARG A 745 -0.48 -9.29 -11.25
CA ARG A 745 0.97 -9.31 -11.44
C ARG A 745 1.41 -10.06 -12.70
N GLU A 746 2.13 -9.36 -13.57
CA GLU A 746 2.67 -9.92 -14.81
C GLU A 746 4.13 -10.37 -14.60
N GLY A 747 4.42 -11.65 -14.82
CA GLY A 747 5.76 -12.23 -14.76
C GLY A 747 6.25 -12.68 -13.37
N GLY A 748 7.38 -13.38 -13.34
CA GLY A 748 8.00 -13.96 -12.14
C GLY A 748 8.88 -13.01 -11.34
N GLU A 749 10.13 -13.40 -11.07
CA GLU A 749 11.08 -12.65 -10.22
C GLU A 749 11.33 -11.22 -10.70
N ASN A 750 11.33 -11.01 -12.03
CA ASN A 750 11.47 -9.71 -12.70
C ASN A 750 10.13 -9.15 -13.22
N GLY A 751 9.02 -9.67 -12.69
CA GLY A 751 7.66 -9.21 -13.00
C GLY A 751 7.28 -7.91 -12.29
N PHE A 752 6.18 -7.31 -12.73
CA PHE A 752 5.64 -6.06 -12.21
C PHE A 752 4.17 -6.22 -11.84
N ASN A 753 3.72 -5.42 -10.88
CA ASN A 753 2.31 -5.41 -10.49
C ASN A 753 1.50 -4.58 -11.48
N ILE A 754 0.22 -4.93 -11.63
CA ILE A 754 -0.76 -4.19 -12.41
C ILE A 754 -1.81 -3.63 -11.43
N PRO A 755 -1.94 -2.30 -11.33
CA PRO A 755 -2.95 -1.70 -10.48
C PRO A 755 -4.33 -1.78 -11.16
N ARG A 756 -5.37 -1.78 -10.33
CA ARG A 756 -6.76 -1.81 -10.81
C ARG A 756 -7.62 -0.90 -9.95
N VAL A 757 -8.52 -0.17 -10.62
CA VAL A 757 -9.61 0.56 -9.99
C VAL A 757 -10.92 -0.08 -10.46
N THR A 758 -11.72 -0.59 -9.53
CA THR A 758 -12.95 -1.35 -9.81
C THR A 758 -14.15 -0.59 -9.25
N PRO A 759 -15.24 -0.40 -10.01
CA PRO A 759 -16.45 0.23 -9.47
C PRO A 759 -17.10 -0.72 -8.46
N CYS A 760 -17.60 -0.17 -7.35
CA CYS A 760 -18.24 -0.94 -6.27
C CYS A 760 -19.60 -0.34 -5.88
N PRO A 761 -20.60 -0.38 -6.80
CA PRO A 761 -21.92 0.20 -6.57
C PRO A 761 -22.70 -0.47 -5.43
N GLU A 762 -22.37 -1.71 -5.07
CA GLU A 762 -23.01 -2.45 -3.96
C GLU A 762 -22.83 -1.76 -2.60
N LEU A 763 -21.79 -0.94 -2.44
CA LEU A 763 -21.58 -0.14 -1.23
C LEU A 763 -22.76 0.79 -0.92
N ALA A 764 -23.50 1.22 -1.95
CA ALA A 764 -24.66 2.10 -1.80
C ALA A 764 -25.83 1.48 -1.02
N GLU A 765 -25.89 0.15 -0.92
CA GLU A 765 -26.91 -0.57 -0.17
C GLU A 765 -26.46 -0.70 1.29
N TYR A 766 -25.26 -1.24 1.51
CA TYR A 766 -24.67 -1.41 2.85
C TYR A 766 -24.47 -0.09 3.62
N LEU A 767 -24.12 1.01 2.94
CA LEU A 767 -23.96 2.33 3.58
C LEU A 767 -25.29 3.04 3.90
N LYS A 768 -26.43 2.45 3.52
CA LYS A 768 -27.78 2.92 3.92
C LYS A 768 -28.41 2.09 5.04
N MET A 769 -27.86 0.91 5.32
CA MET A 769 -28.34 0.02 6.37
C MET A 769 -28.13 0.63 7.75
N THR A 770 -29.05 0.36 8.68
CA THR A 770 -28.88 0.75 10.09
C THR A 770 -27.86 -0.16 10.80
N PRO A 771 -27.34 0.23 11.97
CA PRO A 771 -26.46 -0.64 12.77
C PRO A 771 -27.11 -1.99 13.10
N GLU A 772 -28.42 -2.03 13.33
CA GLU A 772 -29.19 -3.24 13.66
C GLU A 772 -29.38 -4.17 12.45
N GLU A 773 -29.46 -3.62 11.24
CA GLU A 773 -29.48 -4.37 9.98
C GLU A 773 -28.08 -4.96 9.70
N LEU A 774 -27.03 -4.14 9.81
CA LEU A 774 -25.64 -4.59 9.65
C LEU A 774 -25.20 -5.62 10.70
N GLN A 775 -25.83 -5.67 11.87
CA GLN A 775 -25.59 -6.69 12.89
C GLN A 775 -26.20 -8.05 12.55
N GLN A 776 -27.16 -8.11 11.62
CA GLN A 776 -27.77 -9.36 11.14
C GLN A 776 -27.02 -9.98 9.95
N GLU A 777 -26.22 -9.19 9.23
CA GLU A 777 -25.38 -9.65 8.11
C GLU A 777 -24.19 -10.49 8.61
N ASP A 778 -23.92 -11.66 7.99
CA ASP A 778 -22.68 -12.41 8.22
C ASP A 778 -21.54 -11.78 7.38
N PRO A 779 -20.45 -11.29 7.99
CA PRO A 779 -19.30 -10.75 7.25
C PRO A 779 -18.65 -11.74 6.27
N LYS A 780 -18.94 -13.05 6.37
CA LYS A 780 -18.47 -14.08 5.43
C LYS A 780 -19.31 -14.17 4.15
N THR A 781 -20.58 -13.78 4.18
CA THR A 781 -21.47 -13.75 3.02
C THR A 781 -21.52 -12.38 2.35
N MET A 782 -21.21 -11.32 3.10
CA MET A 782 -21.09 -9.95 2.60
C MET A 782 -20.13 -9.85 1.38
N PRO A 783 -20.47 -9.07 0.33
CA PRO A 783 -19.60 -8.83 -0.82
C PRO A 783 -18.22 -8.30 -0.40
N THR A 784 -17.17 -8.72 -1.12
CA THR A 784 -15.77 -8.46 -0.76
C THR A 784 -15.50 -6.97 -0.50
N TYR A 785 -16.01 -6.08 -1.35
CA TYR A 785 -15.75 -4.64 -1.21
C TYR A 785 -16.53 -4.02 -0.04
N ALA A 786 -17.78 -4.42 0.21
CA ALA A 786 -18.54 -4.01 1.39
C ALA A 786 -17.86 -4.48 2.69
N ARG A 787 -17.43 -5.74 2.74
CA ARG A 787 -16.66 -6.30 3.88
C ARG A 787 -15.38 -5.50 4.12
N ARG A 788 -14.60 -5.22 3.07
CA ARG A 788 -13.34 -4.46 3.22
C ARG A 788 -13.57 -2.99 3.60
N LEU A 789 -14.65 -2.36 3.16
CA LEU A 789 -14.98 -1.00 3.61
C LEU A 789 -15.34 -0.98 5.10
N LEU A 790 -16.32 -1.81 5.50
CA LEU A 790 -16.90 -1.77 6.85
C LEU A 790 -16.02 -2.41 7.92
N CYS A 791 -15.32 -3.50 7.59
CA CYS A 791 -14.48 -4.24 8.55
C CYS A 791 -13.00 -3.84 8.48
N ASP A 792 -12.50 -3.33 7.35
CA ASP A 792 -11.07 -3.05 7.14
C ASP A 792 -10.71 -1.55 7.10
N ALA A 793 -11.62 -0.62 7.40
CA ALA A 793 -11.32 0.82 7.52
C ALA A 793 -10.14 1.14 8.46
N TYR A 794 -9.18 1.92 7.96
CA TYR A 794 -7.97 2.39 8.64
C TYR A 794 -8.00 3.89 8.87
N MET A 795 -8.19 4.67 7.79
CA MET A 795 -8.39 6.12 7.86
C MET A 795 -9.59 6.52 7.02
N CYS A 796 -10.44 7.42 7.53
CA CYS A 796 -11.53 8.06 6.80
C CYS A 796 -11.15 9.52 6.52
N LEU A 797 -11.23 9.94 5.26
CA LEU A 797 -10.84 11.28 4.82
C LEU A 797 -12.08 12.08 4.44
N TYR A 798 -12.21 13.23 5.10
CA TYR A 798 -13.32 14.17 4.97
C TYR A 798 -12.84 15.51 4.42
N TYR A 799 -13.68 16.20 3.66
CA TYR A 799 -13.44 17.58 3.23
C TYR A 799 -14.67 18.46 3.45
N SER A 800 -14.46 19.76 3.63
CA SER A 800 -15.53 20.76 3.62
C SER A 800 -15.86 21.15 2.16
N PRO A 801 -17.11 20.97 1.69
CA PRO A 801 -17.50 21.39 0.34
C PRO A 801 -17.32 22.89 0.09
N ASP A 802 -17.61 23.72 1.10
CA ASP A 802 -17.54 25.18 1.01
C ASP A 802 -16.11 25.73 0.85
N LEU A 803 -15.11 24.95 1.30
CA LEU A 803 -13.68 25.27 1.27
C LEU A 803 -12.92 24.54 0.15
N SER A 804 -13.64 23.99 -0.84
CA SER A 804 -13.02 23.34 -2.00
C SER A 804 -12.32 24.34 -2.93
N LEU A 805 -11.13 23.95 -3.41
CA LEU A 805 -10.23 24.80 -4.22
C LEU A 805 -10.75 25.06 -5.65
N TYR A 806 -11.58 24.15 -6.15
CA TYR A 806 -12.26 24.24 -7.44
C TYR A 806 -13.76 24.11 -7.18
N LYS A 807 -14.55 25.07 -7.67
CA LYS A 807 -16.02 25.09 -7.59
C LYS A 807 -16.64 24.67 -8.90
#